data_AF-F7M9S0-F1
#
_entry.id   AF-F7M9S0-F1
#
_cell.length_a   1.000
_cell.length_b   1.000
_cell.length_c   1.000
_cell.angle_alpha   90.00
_cell.angle_beta   90.00
_cell.angle_gamma   90.00
#
_symmetry.space_group_name_H-M   'P 1'
#
loop_
_entity.id
_entity.type
_entity.pdbx_description
1 polymer ?
#
loop_
_entity_poly.entity_id
_entity_poly.type
_entity_poly.pdbx_seq_one_letter_code
_entity_poly.pdbx_strand_id
1 'polypeptide(L)'
;MSENNYISIKGARVNNLKNIDVDIPRNKLVVITGLSGSGKSSLAFDTLYAEGQRRYVESLSSYARQFLGRMSKPECDFIKGIPPAIAIEQKVNSRNPRSTVGTSTEIYEYLRLLYSRVGKTYSPISGQEVKKHSTEDIVNCMLSYPEGTRYTVLTPIRLREDRTLQQQLEIDLKQGFNRIEVNGEMKRIDEYTPVAGDEVYLLVDRMAVATSKDAISRLTDSAETAMYEGDGTCMLRFFLSDGTTKLHTFSTKFEADGIIFEEPNDQMFSFNSPIGACPACEGFGKVIGIDEHLVVPDRSLSVYEGAIVCWRGEKMGEWKEELIHNAEKFDFPIFTPYYELTDAQRRLLWEGNQYFHGINDFFKMLEENQYKIQYRVMLARYRGKTLCPKCHGTRLKPEAGYVRVGGKNISELVDLPITELKEFFDHLELDEHDNNVSRRILVEINSRIRFLIDVGLGYLTLNRLSNSLSGGESQRINLATSLGSSLVGSLYILDEPSIGLHSRDTDRLLHVLRQLQQLGNTVVVVEHDEEIIRAADYIIDIGPNAGRLGGEVVYQGDMKDLKKGSNSYTVRYLLGEDEIPVPKHRRPWNNYIELKGARENNLKGVNVRIPLNVMTVVTGVSGSGKSTLVRDIFFRALKRELDECSDRPGEFTSIGGSLRDLRNVEFVDQNPIGKSSRSNPVTYIKAYDEIRKLWSEQPLAKQMGYTPGFFSFNSEGGRCEECKGEGTITVEMQFMADLVLECESCHGKRFKSDTLEVKFNDKSIYDVLEMTVNQAIEFFNEHGQKKIVKKLLPLQDVGLGYIKLGQASSTLSGGENQRVKLAFYLSQEKADPTMFIFDEPTTGLHFHDIRKLLDAFDALIRRGHSIVIIEHNMDVIKCADYVIDLGPEGGDKGGNIVAVGTPEEVAACGASYTGQFLKEKLG
;
A
#
# COMPACT_ATOMS: atom_id res chain seq x y z
N MET A 1 -27.45 -0.79 31.46
CA MET A 1 -27.49 -1.40 30.11
C MET A 1 -28.88 -1.13 29.57
N SER A 2 -29.03 -0.24 28.59
CA SER A 2 -30.34 0.10 28.04
C SER A 2 -30.92 -1.09 27.27
N GLU A 3 -32.16 -1.48 27.59
CA GLU A 3 -32.96 -2.59 27.02
C GLU A 3 -33.24 -2.51 25.50
N ASN A 4 -32.63 -1.55 24.77
CA ASN A 4 -32.79 -1.45 23.33
C ASN A 4 -31.81 -2.38 22.59
N ASN A 5 -32.34 -3.52 22.12
CA ASN A 5 -31.64 -4.48 21.26
C ASN A 5 -31.43 -3.99 19.80
N TYR A 6 -31.90 -2.78 19.47
CA TYR A 6 -31.88 -2.21 18.13
C TYR A 6 -31.30 -0.80 18.12
N ILE A 7 -30.66 -0.45 17.00
CA ILE A 7 -30.40 0.92 16.59
C ILE A 7 -31.62 1.36 15.77
N SER A 8 -32.42 2.25 16.34
CA SER A 8 -33.66 2.74 15.71
C SER A 8 -33.43 4.10 15.07
N ILE A 9 -33.66 4.17 13.76
CA ILE A 9 -33.59 5.37 12.94
C ILE A 9 -35.03 5.75 12.57
N LYS A 10 -35.40 7.00 12.84
CA LYS A 10 -36.71 7.55 12.43
C LYS A 10 -36.54 8.75 11.52
N GLY A 11 -37.28 8.72 10.41
CA GLY A 11 -37.38 9.81 9.45
C GLY A 11 -36.07 10.24 8.81
N ALA A 12 -35.22 9.30 8.37
CA ALA A 12 -33.98 9.65 7.70
C ALA A 12 -34.24 10.21 6.28
N ARG A 13 -33.67 11.38 5.99
CA ARG A 13 -33.89 12.20 4.78
C ARG A 13 -32.59 12.61 4.07
N VAL A 14 -31.45 12.08 4.50
CA VAL A 14 -30.15 12.41 3.93
C VAL A 14 -30.10 12.05 2.43
N ASN A 15 -29.64 13.00 1.60
CA ASN A 15 -29.56 12.88 0.14
C ASN A 15 -30.91 12.55 -0.53
N ASN A 16 -31.12 11.29 -0.90
CA ASN A 16 -32.30 10.82 -1.61
C ASN A 16 -33.22 9.95 -0.75
N LEU A 17 -32.92 9.78 0.55
CA LEU A 17 -33.74 8.99 1.47
C LEU A 17 -35.12 9.63 1.66
N LYS A 18 -36.19 8.84 1.55
CA LYS A 18 -37.57 9.33 1.59
C LYS A 18 -38.21 9.20 2.96
N ASN A 19 -37.62 9.88 3.94
CA ASN A 19 -38.13 9.87 5.32
C ASN A 19 -38.28 8.46 5.90
N ILE A 20 -37.22 7.66 5.77
CA ILE A 20 -37.29 6.22 6.07
C ILE A 20 -37.12 5.94 7.56
N ASP A 21 -37.79 4.88 7.99
CA ASP A 21 -37.68 4.30 9.33
C ASP A 21 -37.00 2.93 9.22
N VAL A 22 -35.94 2.72 9.99
CA VAL A 22 -35.16 1.47 9.96
C VAL A 22 -34.76 1.06 11.37
N ASP A 23 -34.94 -0.22 11.69
CA ASP A 23 -34.45 -0.84 12.92
C ASP A 23 -33.33 -1.83 12.59
N ILE A 24 -32.13 -1.59 13.15
CA ILE A 24 -30.94 -2.41 12.91
C ILE A 24 -30.63 -3.21 14.17
N PRO A 25 -30.60 -4.55 14.12
CA PRO A 25 -30.33 -5.37 15.29
C PRO A 25 -28.88 -5.22 15.76
N ARG A 26 -28.67 -5.09 17.08
CA ARG A 26 -27.34 -5.03 17.69
C ARG A 26 -26.69 -6.43 17.75
N ASN A 27 -25.36 -6.45 17.76
CA ASN A 27 -24.52 -7.66 17.87
C ASN A 27 -24.75 -8.68 16.76
N LYS A 28 -25.25 -8.24 15.61
CA LYS A 28 -25.49 -9.04 14.41
C LYS A 28 -24.63 -8.56 13.25
N LEU A 29 -24.42 -9.44 12.29
CA LEU A 29 -23.91 -9.09 10.96
C LEU A 29 -25.09 -8.65 10.08
N VAL A 30 -25.15 -7.35 9.76
CA VAL A 30 -26.22 -6.73 8.99
C VAL A 30 -25.68 -6.30 7.63
N VAL A 31 -26.35 -6.67 6.55
CA VAL A 31 -25.99 -6.24 5.20
C VAL A 31 -27.00 -5.24 4.67
N ILE A 32 -26.51 -4.09 4.20
CA ILE A 32 -27.28 -3.10 3.46
C ILE A 32 -26.96 -3.29 1.98
N THR A 33 -27.99 -3.54 1.18
CA THR A 33 -27.84 -3.81 -0.26
C THR A 33 -28.88 -3.05 -1.09
N GLY A 34 -28.85 -3.24 -2.40
CA GLY A 34 -29.72 -2.57 -3.38
C GLY A 34 -28.94 -1.92 -4.53
N LEU A 35 -29.66 -1.31 -5.48
CA LEU A 35 -29.06 -0.79 -6.72
C LEU A 35 -28.00 0.31 -6.50
N SER A 36 -27.10 0.50 -7.47
CA SER A 36 -26.15 1.62 -7.49
C SER A 36 -26.92 2.95 -7.39
N GLY A 37 -26.59 3.79 -6.40
CA GLY A 37 -27.31 5.05 -6.18
C GLY A 37 -28.70 4.93 -5.53
N SER A 38 -29.06 3.78 -4.95
CA SER A 38 -30.35 3.63 -4.26
C SER A 38 -30.45 4.39 -2.93
N GLY A 39 -29.32 4.69 -2.28
CA GLY A 39 -29.27 5.36 -0.97
C GLY A 39 -28.56 4.57 0.14
N LYS A 40 -27.89 3.46 -0.20
CA LYS A 40 -27.15 2.61 0.76
C LYS A 40 -26.11 3.40 1.56
N SER A 41 -25.20 4.10 0.87
CA SER A 41 -24.14 4.90 1.49
C SER A 41 -24.71 6.10 2.25
N SER A 42 -25.82 6.69 1.78
CA SER A 42 -26.55 7.74 2.51
C SER A 42 -27.04 7.25 3.88
N LEU A 43 -27.51 5.99 3.97
CA LEU A 43 -27.94 5.39 5.23
C LEU A 43 -26.76 4.94 6.10
N ALA A 44 -25.78 4.24 5.50
CA ALA A 44 -24.66 3.65 6.21
C ALA A 44 -23.63 4.70 6.67
N PHE A 45 -23.14 5.55 5.78
CA PHE A 45 -22.05 6.48 6.06
C PHE A 45 -22.56 7.86 6.47
N ASP A 46 -23.42 8.46 5.65
CA ASP A 46 -23.86 9.84 5.86
C ASP A 46 -24.88 9.98 7.01
N THR A 47 -25.51 8.87 7.43
CA THR A 47 -26.46 8.85 8.55
C THR A 47 -25.89 8.12 9.76
N LEU A 48 -25.65 6.81 9.67
CA LEU A 48 -25.21 6.00 10.82
C LEU A 48 -23.79 6.35 11.27
N TYR A 49 -22.80 6.25 10.39
CA TYR A 49 -21.41 6.56 10.76
C TYR A 49 -21.28 8.02 11.22
N ALA A 50 -21.82 8.97 10.43
CA ALA A 50 -21.77 10.38 10.76
C ALA A 50 -22.34 10.68 12.15
N GLU A 51 -23.50 10.13 12.51
CA GLU A 51 -24.10 10.36 13.82
C GLU A 51 -23.35 9.63 14.95
N GLY A 52 -22.87 8.41 14.72
CA GLY A 52 -22.11 7.64 15.70
C GLY A 52 -20.76 8.28 16.02
N GLN A 53 -20.04 8.74 14.99
CA GLN A 53 -18.78 9.47 15.12
C GLN A 53 -19.01 10.83 15.79
N ARG A 54 -19.98 11.62 15.33
CA ARG A 54 -20.28 12.95 15.89
C ARG A 54 -20.58 12.88 17.39
N ARG A 55 -21.47 11.97 17.81
CA ARG A 55 -21.81 11.81 19.24
C ARG A 55 -20.61 11.43 20.10
N TYR A 56 -19.72 10.59 19.56
CA TYR A 56 -18.50 10.22 20.25
C TYR A 56 -17.52 11.40 20.37
N VAL A 57 -17.23 12.11 19.26
CA VAL A 57 -16.27 13.21 19.26
C VAL A 57 -16.79 14.43 20.06
N GLU A 58 -18.10 14.69 20.06
CA GLU A 58 -18.73 15.72 20.92
C GLU A 58 -18.55 15.47 22.43
N SER A 59 -18.21 14.24 22.81
CA SER A 59 -17.91 13.86 24.19
C SER A 59 -16.44 14.04 24.59
N LEU A 60 -15.52 14.20 23.62
CA LEU A 60 -14.07 14.26 23.90
C LEU A 60 -13.62 15.57 24.53
N SER A 61 -14.10 16.72 24.05
CA SER A 61 -13.75 18.03 24.62
C SER A 61 -14.78 19.12 24.32
N SER A 62 -14.80 20.17 25.15
CA SER A 62 -15.59 21.37 24.90
C SER A 62 -15.15 22.10 23.62
N TYR A 63 -13.85 22.07 23.30
CA TYR A 63 -13.29 22.62 22.07
C TYR A 63 -13.85 21.90 20.83
N ALA A 64 -13.75 20.57 20.77
CA ALA A 64 -14.27 19.80 19.65
C ALA A 64 -15.78 20.04 19.45
N ARG A 65 -16.54 20.13 20.54
CA ARG A 65 -17.98 20.44 20.50
C ARG A 65 -18.30 21.79 19.84
N GLN A 66 -17.47 22.82 20.04
CA GLN A 66 -17.67 24.14 19.43
C GLN A 66 -17.53 24.11 17.90
N PHE A 67 -16.61 23.30 17.37
CA PHE A 67 -16.39 23.16 15.93
C PHE A 67 -17.40 22.19 15.30
N LEU A 68 -17.69 21.06 15.95
CA LEU A 68 -18.68 20.09 15.48
C LEU A 68 -20.11 20.65 15.48
N GLY A 69 -20.42 21.60 16.36
CA GLY A 69 -21.70 22.30 16.34
C GLY A 69 -21.97 23.09 15.05
N ARG A 70 -20.93 23.37 14.23
CA ARG A 70 -21.07 23.99 12.91
C ARG A 70 -21.25 23.00 11.77
N MET A 71 -21.05 21.70 12.01
CA MET A 71 -21.32 20.68 11.00
C MET A 71 -22.83 20.48 10.87
N SER A 72 -23.30 20.27 9.64
CA SER A 72 -24.66 19.84 9.39
C SER A 72 -24.89 18.49 10.08
N LYS A 73 -25.92 18.43 10.93
CA LYS A 73 -26.37 17.15 11.48
C LYS A 73 -27.01 16.34 10.36
N PRO A 74 -26.86 15.00 10.36
CA PRO A 74 -27.61 14.16 9.43
C PRO A 74 -29.10 14.44 9.55
N GLU A 75 -29.76 14.65 8.41
CA GLU A 75 -31.19 14.95 8.36
C GLU A 75 -32.02 13.72 8.77
N CYS A 76 -32.37 13.65 10.06
CA CYS A 76 -33.21 12.62 10.63
C CYS A 76 -34.05 13.18 11.79
N ASP A 77 -35.18 12.55 12.11
CA ASP A 77 -36.02 12.98 13.25
C ASP A 77 -35.35 12.61 14.57
N PHE A 78 -34.95 11.34 14.71
CA PHE A 78 -34.05 10.90 15.77
C PHE A 78 -33.39 9.57 15.47
N ILE A 79 -32.22 9.35 16.09
CA ILE A 79 -31.52 8.07 16.12
C ILE A 79 -31.29 7.65 17.56
N LYS A 80 -31.78 6.47 17.97
CA LYS A 80 -31.65 5.91 19.32
C LYS A 80 -30.82 4.63 19.31
N GLY A 81 -30.02 4.43 20.36
CA GLY A 81 -29.24 3.20 20.54
C GLY A 81 -27.98 3.11 19.67
N ILE A 82 -27.49 4.21 19.08
CA ILE A 82 -26.28 4.18 18.26
C ILE A 82 -25.01 4.06 19.12
N PRO A 83 -24.13 3.07 18.90
CA PRO A 83 -22.81 2.99 19.54
C PRO A 83 -21.79 3.93 18.87
N PRO A 84 -20.59 4.10 19.44
CA PRO A 84 -19.46 4.70 18.71
C PRO A 84 -19.23 3.96 17.39
N ALA A 85 -19.14 4.70 16.29
CA ALA A 85 -19.05 4.14 14.95
C ALA A 85 -17.64 4.25 14.37
N ILE A 86 -17.20 3.20 13.69
CA ILE A 86 -15.92 3.10 12.97
C ILE A 86 -16.23 2.73 11.53
N ALA A 87 -15.85 3.60 10.59
CA ALA A 87 -15.98 3.35 9.16
C ALA A 87 -14.69 2.74 8.59
N ILE A 88 -14.84 1.71 7.77
CA ILE A 88 -13.76 1.09 7.00
C ILE A 88 -14.08 1.29 5.50
N GLU A 89 -13.67 2.45 4.98
CA GLU A 89 -13.85 2.86 3.58
C GLU A 89 -12.67 2.45 2.69
N GLN A 90 -12.88 2.49 1.37
CA GLN A 90 -11.88 2.18 0.34
C GLN A 90 -10.92 3.34 0.01
N LYS A 91 -10.97 4.44 0.76
CA LYS A 91 -10.09 5.57 0.53
C LYS A 91 -8.66 5.21 0.92
N VAL A 92 -7.72 5.43 0.00
CA VAL A 92 -6.29 5.29 0.28
C VAL A 92 -5.90 6.40 1.27
N ASN A 93 -5.91 6.05 2.56
CA ASN A 93 -5.87 6.99 3.68
C ASN A 93 -4.50 7.67 3.90
N SER A 94 -3.49 7.41 3.08
CA SER A 94 -2.16 7.96 3.31
C SER A 94 -1.41 8.28 2.02
N ARG A 95 -1.22 9.57 1.77
CA ARG A 95 -0.20 10.08 0.82
C ARG A 95 1.20 10.14 1.44
N ASN A 96 1.37 9.75 2.71
CA ASN A 96 2.63 9.88 3.40
C ASN A 96 3.64 8.85 2.87
N PRO A 97 4.72 9.29 2.20
CA PRO A 97 5.71 8.38 1.60
C PRO A 97 6.54 7.61 2.63
N ARG A 98 6.47 7.92 3.93
CA ARG A 98 7.12 7.16 5.00
C ARG A 98 6.26 6.01 5.54
N SER A 99 4.96 6.01 5.30
CA SER A 99 4.05 4.99 5.83
C SER A 99 4.22 3.66 5.09
N THR A 100 4.32 2.58 5.86
CA THR A 100 4.38 1.19 5.39
C THR A 100 3.26 0.35 5.98
N VAL A 101 3.04 -0.84 5.41
CA VAL A 101 2.16 -1.88 5.97
C VAL A 101 2.48 -2.12 7.45
N GLY A 102 3.76 -2.23 7.82
CA GLY A 102 4.18 -2.42 9.21
C GLY A 102 3.80 -1.27 10.15
N THR A 103 3.83 -0.02 9.67
CA THR A 103 3.38 1.13 10.47
C THR A 103 1.85 1.21 10.58
N SER A 104 1.13 0.94 9.49
CA SER A 104 -0.34 0.98 9.47
C SER A 104 -1.00 -0.12 10.30
N THR A 105 -0.29 -1.25 10.45
CA THR A 105 -0.73 -2.41 11.25
C THR A 105 -0.18 -2.39 12.68
N GLU A 106 0.65 -1.40 13.01
CA GLU A 106 1.39 -1.27 14.29
C GLU A 106 2.35 -2.44 14.59
N ILE A 107 2.47 -3.43 13.71
CA ILE A 107 3.41 -4.55 13.89
C ILE A 107 4.84 -4.02 13.99
N TYR A 108 5.18 -2.99 13.22
CA TYR A 108 6.51 -2.38 13.27
C TYR A 108 6.81 -1.75 14.64
N GLU A 109 5.82 -1.17 15.32
CA GLU A 109 6.01 -0.60 16.66
C GLU A 109 6.30 -1.70 17.69
N TYR A 110 5.60 -2.83 17.60
CA TYR A 110 5.90 -4.00 18.44
C TYR A 110 7.25 -4.63 18.11
N LEU A 111 7.68 -4.65 16.85
CA LEU A 111 9.02 -5.09 16.46
C LEU A 111 10.10 -4.19 17.08
N ARG A 112 9.94 -2.87 17.04
CA ARG A 112 10.87 -1.94 17.69
C ARG A 112 10.96 -2.18 19.20
N LEU A 113 9.82 -2.42 19.85
CA LEU A 113 9.78 -2.79 21.26
C LEU A 113 10.47 -4.13 21.53
N LEU A 114 10.28 -5.14 20.67
CA LEU A 114 10.96 -6.43 20.80
C LEU A 114 12.49 -6.24 20.71
N TYR A 115 12.97 -5.59 19.64
CA TYR A 115 14.39 -5.39 19.39
C TYR A 115 15.07 -4.51 20.45
N SER A 116 14.36 -3.52 21.01
CA SER A 116 14.91 -2.70 22.10
C SER A 116 14.96 -3.42 23.45
N ARG A 117 14.25 -4.55 23.63
CA ARG A 117 14.18 -5.27 24.91
C ARG A 117 15.01 -6.55 24.93
N VAL A 118 14.99 -7.33 23.84
CA VAL A 118 15.67 -8.63 23.75
C VAL A 118 16.69 -8.70 22.61
N GLY A 119 16.92 -7.57 21.90
CA GLY A 119 17.88 -7.52 20.81
C GLY A 119 19.32 -7.59 21.33
N LYS A 120 20.10 -8.52 20.78
CA LYS A 120 21.53 -8.68 21.08
C LYS A 120 22.35 -8.01 19.97
N THR A 121 23.31 -7.16 20.32
CA THR A 121 24.16 -6.45 19.36
C THR A 121 25.35 -7.31 18.98
N TYR A 122 25.67 -7.41 17.69
CA TYR A 122 26.81 -8.17 17.18
C TYR A 122 27.79 -7.26 16.46
N SER A 123 29.08 -7.47 16.68
CA SER A 123 30.10 -6.72 15.96
C SER A 123 30.11 -7.06 14.47
N PRO A 124 30.14 -6.07 13.56
CA PRO A 124 30.25 -6.32 12.13
C PRO A 124 31.64 -6.84 11.72
N ILE A 125 32.66 -6.73 12.59
CA ILE A 125 34.03 -7.17 12.32
C ILE A 125 34.21 -8.65 12.72
N SER A 126 33.96 -8.98 13.98
CA SER A 126 34.19 -10.33 14.52
C SER A 126 32.97 -11.23 14.50
N GLY A 127 31.74 -10.67 14.37
CA GLY A 127 30.49 -11.41 14.51
C GLY A 127 30.19 -11.84 15.95
N GLN A 128 30.98 -11.42 16.95
CA GLN A 128 30.74 -11.74 18.36
C GLN A 128 29.69 -10.82 18.97
N GLU A 129 28.99 -11.33 19.99
CA GLU A 129 28.01 -10.56 20.76
C GLU A 129 28.72 -9.47 21.58
N VAL A 130 28.28 -8.23 21.39
CA VAL A 130 28.72 -7.07 22.17
C VAL A 130 27.90 -7.07 23.46
N LYS A 131 28.57 -7.20 24.60
CA LYS A 131 27.94 -7.13 25.91
C LYS A 131 28.76 -6.30 26.89
N LYS A 132 28.07 -5.64 27.82
CA LYS A 132 28.69 -5.09 29.02
C LYS A 132 28.92 -6.24 30.00
N HIS A 133 30.16 -6.40 30.42
CA HIS A 133 30.50 -7.44 31.38
C HIS A 133 30.24 -6.95 32.79
N SER A 134 29.49 -7.74 33.54
CA SER A 134 29.30 -7.58 34.98
C SER A 134 30.41 -8.30 35.75
N THR A 135 30.52 -8.03 37.05
CA THR A 135 31.39 -8.82 37.93
C THR A 135 30.95 -10.29 37.99
N GLU A 136 29.66 -10.58 37.81
CA GLU A 136 29.14 -11.95 37.72
C GLU A 136 29.67 -12.69 36.48
N ASP A 137 29.80 -12.04 35.32
CA ASP A 137 30.40 -12.64 34.12
C ASP A 137 31.84 -13.08 34.36
N ILE A 138 32.60 -12.27 35.11
CA ILE A 138 34.00 -12.55 35.47
C ILE A 138 34.08 -13.75 36.42
N VAL A 139 33.18 -13.80 37.42
CA VAL A 139 33.07 -14.93 38.34
C VAL A 139 32.68 -16.20 37.59
N ASN A 140 31.69 -16.14 36.70
CA ASN A 140 31.26 -17.27 35.87
C ASN A 140 32.39 -17.77 34.95
N CYS A 141 33.20 -16.86 34.40
CA CYS A 141 34.39 -17.24 33.63
C CYS A 141 35.41 -17.98 34.50
N MET A 142 35.68 -17.49 35.72
CA MET A 142 36.56 -18.16 36.67
C MET A 142 36.08 -19.56 37.05
N LEU A 143 34.77 -19.73 37.28
CA LEU A 143 34.15 -21.02 37.59
C LEU A 143 34.15 -22.01 36.40
N SER A 144 34.39 -21.55 35.17
CA SER A 144 34.47 -22.43 33.99
C SER A 144 35.77 -23.25 33.90
N TYR A 145 36.78 -22.91 34.71
CA TYR A 145 38.06 -23.61 34.77
C TYR A 145 38.14 -24.58 35.95
N PRO A 146 38.99 -25.62 35.91
CA PRO A 146 39.16 -26.56 37.01
C PRO A 146 39.66 -25.89 38.30
N GLU A 147 39.23 -26.43 39.45
CA GLU A 147 39.68 -25.96 40.75
C GLU A 147 41.21 -26.07 40.90
N GLY A 148 41.84 -25.03 41.43
CA GLY A 148 43.30 -24.94 41.57
C GLY A 148 44.03 -24.36 40.35
N THR A 149 43.38 -24.11 39.21
CA THR A 149 43.98 -23.39 38.09
C THR A 149 44.39 -21.99 38.53
N ARG A 150 45.65 -21.59 38.28
CA ARG A 150 46.16 -20.27 38.64
C ARG A 150 45.72 -19.24 37.60
N TYR A 151 45.35 -18.05 38.05
CA TYR A 151 45.04 -16.93 37.17
C TYR A 151 45.47 -15.60 37.78
N THR A 152 45.71 -14.61 36.90
CA THR A 152 45.99 -13.22 37.28
C THR A 152 44.84 -12.32 36.85
N VAL A 153 44.54 -11.33 37.69
CA VAL A 153 43.63 -10.23 37.40
C VAL A 153 44.48 -9.06 36.92
N LEU A 154 44.25 -8.65 35.68
CA LEU A 154 45.06 -7.69 34.95
C LEU A 154 44.19 -6.53 34.46
N THR A 155 44.81 -5.40 34.20
CA THR A 155 44.16 -4.26 33.55
C THR A 155 45.15 -3.49 32.67
N PRO A 156 44.73 -2.96 31.50
CA PRO A 156 45.63 -2.19 30.64
C PRO A 156 46.06 -0.87 31.30
N ILE A 157 47.36 -0.54 31.21
CA ILE A 157 47.87 0.74 31.70
C ILE A 157 47.50 1.84 30.70
N ARG A 158 46.60 2.74 31.09
CA ARG A 158 46.24 3.92 30.28
C ARG A 158 47.22 5.07 30.53
N LEU A 159 47.93 5.47 29.48
CA LEU A 159 48.72 6.70 29.48
C LEU A 159 47.80 7.89 29.26
N ARG A 160 47.90 8.92 30.12
CA ARG A 160 47.31 10.24 29.84
C ARG A 160 48.23 11.01 28.88
N GLU A 161 47.67 11.90 28.06
CA GLU A 161 48.37 12.58 26.94
C GLU A 161 49.68 13.30 27.34
N ASP A 162 49.88 13.58 28.64
CA ASP A 162 51.04 14.30 29.18
C ASP A 162 52.08 13.40 29.88
N ARG A 163 51.96 12.06 29.80
CA ARG A 163 52.77 11.13 30.62
C ARG A 163 53.49 10.05 29.83
N THR A 164 54.73 9.77 30.23
CA THR A 164 55.44 8.57 29.77
C THR A 164 55.02 7.33 30.58
N LEU A 165 55.22 6.13 30.03
CA LEU A 165 54.92 4.87 30.74
C LEU A 165 55.65 4.77 32.08
N GLN A 166 56.89 5.27 32.14
CA GLN A 166 57.68 5.29 33.37
C GLN A 166 57.05 6.18 34.44
N GLN A 167 56.55 7.36 34.07
CA GLN A 167 55.87 8.27 35.00
C GLN A 167 54.54 7.70 35.51
N GLN A 168 53.81 6.97 34.66
CA GLN A 168 52.58 6.31 35.09
C GLN A 168 52.87 5.17 36.08
N LEU A 169 53.87 4.34 35.79
CA LEU A 169 54.31 3.27 36.69
C LEU A 169 54.77 3.78 38.08
N GLU A 170 55.43 4.93 38.15
CA GLU A 170 55.79 5.56 39.44
C GLU A 170 54.56 6.00 40.26
N ILE A 171 53.47 6.38 39.57
CA ILE A 171 52.21 6.76 40.20
C ILE A 171 51.48 5.51 40.67
N ASP A 172 51.40 4.47 39.84
CA ASP A 172 50.80 3.18 40.20
C ASP A 172 51.51 2.58 41.43
N LEU A 173 52.84 2.73 41.52
CA LEU A 173 53.64 2.35 42.69
C LEU A 173 53.25 3.14 43.95
N LYS A 174 52.99 4.45 43.82
CA LYS A 174 52.50 5.29 44.94
C LYS A 174 51.07 4.98 45.34
N GLN A 175 50.25 4.48 44.41
CA GLN A 175 48.87 4.00 44.67
C GLN A 175 48.85 2.61 45.34
N GLY A 176 50.00 1.92 45.41
CA GLY A 176 50.18 0.66 46.14
C GLY A 176 50.30 -0.58 45.26
N PHE A 177 50.30 -0.43 43.93
CA PHE A 177 50.57 -1.53 43.01
C PHE A 177 52.07 -1.81 42.97
N ASN A 178 52.48 -3.07 43.12
CA ASN A 178 53.91 -3.44 43.16
C ASN A 178 54.36 -4.23 41.92
N ARG A 179 53.42 -4.69 41.10
CA ARG A 179 53.67 -5.68 40.04
C ARG A 179 52.94 -5.34 38.74
N ILE A 180 53.57 -5.73 37.65
CA ILE A 180 53.06 -5.64 36.29
C ILE A 180 53.31 -6.97 35.57
N GLU A 181 52.57 -7.21 34.51
CA GLU A 181 52.83 -8.28 33.57
C GLU A 181 53.41 -7.67 32.28
N VAL A 182 54.57 -8.17 31.87
CA VAL A 182 55.26 -7.74 30.65
C VAL A 182 55.41 -8.94 29.73
N ASN A 183 54.78 -8.93 28.56
CA ASN A 183 54.79 -10.03 27.58
C ASN A 183 54.44 -11.41 28.19
N GLY A 184 53.55 -11.44 29.19
CA GLY A 184 53.13 -12.66 29.89
C GLY A 184 53.98 -13.06 31.11
N GLU A 185 55.06 -12.34 31.42
CA GLU A 185 55.88 -12.56 32.63
C GLU A 185 55.61 -11.51 33.71
N MET A 186 55.50 -11.97 34.97
CA MET A 186 55.32 -11.08 36.12
C MET A 186 56.64 -10.41 36.52
N LYS A 187 56.66 -9.07 36.54
CA LYS A 187 57.80 -8.26 36.98
C LYS A 187 57.37 -7.28 38.08
N ARG A 188 58.31 -6.88 38.93
CA ARG A 188 58.07 -5.78 39.86
C ARG A 188 58.22 -4.44 39.14
N ILE A 189 57.43 -3.46 39.54
CA ILE A 189 57.42 -2.14 38.91
C ILE A 189 58.78 -1.42 39.07
N ASP A 190 59.42 -1.56 40.22
CA ASP A 190 60.73 -0.96 40.53
C ASP A 190 61.91 -1.59 39.77
N GLU A 191 61.72 -2.76 39.19
CA GLU A 191 62.73 -3.52 38.47
C GLU A 191 62.54 -3.46 36.94
N TYR A 192 61.52 -2.75 36.46
CA TYR A 192 61.18 -2.67 35.03
C TYR A 192 61.51 -1.30 34.42
N THR A 193 62.24 -1.33 33.30
CA THR A 193 62.48 -0.17 32.44
C THR A 193 61.71 -0.33 31.14
N PRO A 194 60.82 0.63 30.77
CA PRO A 194 60.03 0.56 29.54
C PRO A 194 60.85 0.33 28.27
N VAL A 195 60.52 -0.72 27.51
CA VAL A 195 61.05 -0.98 26.17
C VAL A 195 59.96 -0.78 25.12
N ALA A 196 60.29 -0.18 23.98
CA ALA A 196 59.33 0.02 22.89
C ALA A 196 58.92 -1.32 22.26
N GLY A 197 57.62 -1.63 22.29
CA GLY A 197 57.05 -2.87 21.74
C GLY A 197 56.62 -3.89 22.79
N ASP A 198 56.92 -3.67 24.08
CA ASP A 198 56.45 -4.53 25.17
C ASP A 198 54.95 -4.33 25.46
N GLU A 199 54.20 -5.43 25.60
CA GLU A 199 52.83 -5.43 26.12
C GLU A 199 52.88 -5.41 27.65
N VAL A 200 52.43 -4.31 28.26
CA VAL A 200 52.49 -4.10 29.71
C VAL A 200 51.09 -3.95 30.30
N TYR A 201 50.75 -4.84 31.24
CA TYR A 201 49.48 -4.81 31.99
C TYR A 201 49.75 -4.61 33.49
N LEU A 202 48.88 -3.87 34.17
CA LEU A 202 48.92 -3.71 35.62
C LEU A 202 48.36 -4.98 36.27
N LEU A 203 49.10 -5.56 37.22
CA LEU A 203 48.68 -6.76 37.95
C LEU A 203 47.98 -6.34 39.24
N VAL A 204 46.67 -6.58 39.30
CA VAL A 204 45.81 -6.22 40.44
C VAL A 204 45.83 -7.30 41.51
N ASP A 205 45.58 -8.56 41.13
CA ASP A 205 45.64 -9.70 42.05
C ASP A 205 46.08 -11.00 41.36
N ARG A 206 46.48 -11.98 42.16
CA ARG A 206 46.84 -13.35 41.75
C ARG A 206 46.08 -14.35 42.60
N MET A 207 45.37 -15.25 41.95
CA MET A 207 44.46 -16.16 42.62
C MET A 207 44.53 -17.55 42.00
N ALA A 208 43.89 -18.51 42.64
CA ALA A 208 43.62 -19.82 42.08
C ALA A 208 42.11 -20.03 42.08
N VAL A 209 41.60 -20.73 41.06
CA VAL A 209 40.17 -21.03 40.95
C VAL A 209 39.74 -21.80 42.19
N ALA A 210 38.74 -21.27 42.90
CA ALA A 210 38.15 -21.86 44.08
C ALA A 210 36.67 -21.47 44.15
N THR A 211 35.83 -22.38 44.61
CA THR A 211 34.37 -22.19 44.68
C THR A 211 33.90 -21.61 46.02
N SER A 212 34.82 -21.31 46.94
CA SER A 212 34.50 -20.75 48.26
C SER A 212 33.96 -19.32 48.15
N LYS A 213 33.04 -18.95 49.05
CA LYS A 213 32.45 -17.59 49.08
C LYS A 213 33.51 -16.50 49.24
N ASP A 214 34.55 -16.77 50.02
CA ASP A 214 35.66 -15.82 50.24
C ASP A 214 36.48 -15.60 48.96
N ALA A 215 36.69 -16.64 48.16
CA ALA A 215 37.39 -16.53 46.88
C ALA A 215 36.57 -15.73 45.85
N ILE A 216 35.25 -15.95 45.82
CA ILE A 216 34.34 -15.19 44.94
C ILE A 216 34.32 -13.72 45.35
N SER A 217 34.14 -13.40 46.63
CA SER A 217 34.14 -12.01 47.14
C SER A 217 35.44 -11.30 46.79
N ARG A 218 36.59 -11.97 46.99
CA ARG A 218 37.90 -11.39 46.68
C ARG A 218 38.09 -11.15 45.18
N LEU A 219 37.58 -12.04 44.32
CA LEU A 219 37.61 -11.82 42.88
C LEU A 219 36.75 -10.64 42.48
N THR A 220 35.55 -10.49 43.05
CA THR A 220 34.66 -9.36 42.80
C THR A 220 35.35 -8.03 43.14
N ASP A 221 35.95 -7.90 44.33
CA ASP A 221 36.67 -6.69 44.75
C ASP A 221 37.86 -6.39 43.82
N SER A 222 38.60 -7.42 43.41
CA SER A 222 39.76 -7.29 42.51
C SER A 222 39.34 -6.92 41.10
N ALA A 223 38.22 -7.45 40.62
CA ALA A 223 37.65 -7.13 39.32
C ALA A 223 37.13 -5.69 39.27
N GLU A 224 36.46 -5.21 40.32
CA GLU A 224 36.04 -3.80 40.44
C GLU A 224 37.25 -2.86 40.44
N THR A 225 38.31 -3.22 41.17
CA THR A 225 39.57 -2.45 41.18
C THR A 225 40.21 -2.42 39.78
N ALA A 226 40.27 -3.57 39.11
CA ALA A 226 40.81 -3.67 37.75
C ALA A 226 40.00 -2.86 36.74
N MET A 227 38.67 -2.91 36.82
CA MET A 227 37.76 -2.12 35.99
C MET A 227 37.89 -0.62 36.27
N TYR A 228 38.08 -0.20 37.52
CA TYR A 228 38.24 1.20 37.87
C TYR A 228 39.54 1.80 37.30
N GLU A 229 40.68 1.12 37.52
CA GLU A 229 41.98 1.58 37.01
C GLU A 229 42.10 1.42 35.48
N GLY A 230 41.41 0.44 34.91
CA GLY A 230 41.39 0.12 33.48
C GLY A 230 40.41 0.92 32.63
N ASP A 231 39.77 1.95 33.17
CA ASP A 231 38.70 2.72 32.50
C ASP A 231 37.61 1.78 31.91
N GLY A 232 37.17 0.84 32.74
CA GLY A 232 36.16 -0.17 32.44
C GLY A 232 36.69 -1.53 32.01
N THR A 233 38.00 -1.70 31.80
CA THR A 233 38.58 -2.97 31.30
C THR A 233 39.13 -3.83 32.44
N CYS A 234 38.83 -5.13 32.43
CA CYS A 234 39.45 -6.14 33.28
C CYS A 234 39.87 -7.33 32.43
N MET A 235 41.01 -7.94 32.71
CA MET A 235 41.51 -9.09 31.97
C MET A 235 41.87 -10.22 32.93
N LEU A 236 41.51 -11.45 32.59
CA LEU A 236 41.87 -12.66 33.33
C LEU A 236 42.82 -13.52 32.48
N ARG A 237 44.03 -13.75 32.95
CA ARG A 237 44.96 -14.69 32.32
C ARG A 237 45.02 -15.99 33.12
N PHE A 238 44.57 -17.09 32.53
CA PHE A 238 44.64 -18.43 33.12
C PHE A 238 45.90 -19.16 32.67
N PHE A 239 46.55 -19.86 33.60
CA PHE A 239 47.74 -20.69 33.35
C PHE A 239 47.35 -22.17 33.36
N LEU A 240 47.34 -22.79 32.19
CA LEU A 240 46.88 -24.17 31.98
C LEU A 240 48.00 -25.18 32.26
N SER A 241 47.62 -26.43 32.54
CA SER A 241 48.54 -27.51 32.89
C SER A 241 49.43 -27.96 31.72
N ASP A 242 49.05 -27.63 30.49
CA ASP A 242 49.82 -27.88 29.25
C ASP A 242 50.90 -26.81 28.97
N GLY A 243 51.03 -25.81 29.86
CA GLY A 243 51.98 -24.71 29.72
C GLY A 243 51.47 -23.56 28.84
N THR A 244 50.26 -23.65 28.31
CA THR A 244 49.63 -22.55 27.55
C THR A 244 48.93 -21.56 28.48
N THR A 245 48.78 -20.31 28.02
CA THR A 245 48.02 -19.29 28.73
C THR A 245 46.82 -18.83 27.92
N LYS A 246 45.67 -18.63 28.57
CA LYS A 246 44.47 -18.09 27.92
C LYS A 246 44.05 -16.80 28.58
N LEU A 247 43.98 -15.73 27.78
CA LEU A 247 43.62 -14.39 28.20
C LEU A 247 42.15 -14.11 27.83
N HIS A 248 41.35 -13.72 28.81
CA HIS A 248 39.97 -13.27 28.64
C HIS A 248 39.88 -11.80 28.97
N THR A 249 39.23 -11.02 28.12
CA THR A 249 39.06 -9.57 28.31
C THR A 249 37.59 -9.25 28.56
N PHE A 250 37.34 -8.41 29.55
CA PHE A 250 36.03 -7.96 30.01
C PHE A 250 36.01 -6.43 29.96
N SER A 251 34.93 -5.85 29.48
CA SER A 251 34.72 -4.38 29.47
C SER A 251 33.35 -4.04 30.03
N THR A 252 33.27 -2.99 30.85
CA THR A 252 32.01 -2.38 31.32
C THR A 252 31.41 -1.44 30.27
N LYS A 253 32.17 -1.09 29.24
CA LYS A 253 31.71 -0.32 28.09
C LYS A 253 31.07 -1.26 27.07
N PHE A 254 30.12 -0.73 26.31
CA PHE A 254 29.48 -1.46 25.24
C PHE A 254 30.34 -1.36 23.98
N GLU A 255 31.46 -2.09 23.97
CA GLU A 255 32.47 -2.00 22.92
C GLU A 255 32.99 -3.38 22.51
N ALA A 256 33.38 -3.52 21.25
CA ALA A 256 34.04 -4.69 20.69
C ALA A 256 34.85 -4.28 19.46
N ASP A 257 35.97 -4.96 19.19
CA ASP A 257 36.82 -4.74 18.01
C ASP A 257 37.25 -3.27 17.78
N GLY A 258 37.38 -2.49 18.86
CA GLY A 258 37.72 -1.07 18.81
C GLY A 258 36.56 -0.13 18.43
N ILE A 259 35.35 -0.65 18.33
CA ILE A 259 34.12 0.12 18.08
C ILE A 259 33.34 0.24 19.39
N ILE A 260 32.94 1.46 19.74
CA ILE A 260 31.97 1.72 20.81
C ILE A 260 30.57 1.70 20.17
N PHE A 261 29.69 0.85 20.69
CA PHE A 261 28.33 0.66 20.19
C PHE A 261 27.33 1.46 21.03
N GLU A 262 26.19 1.78 20.42
CA GLU A 262 25.02 2.32 21.12
C GLU A 262 24.14 1.18 21.64
N GLU A 263 23.62 1.33 22.86
CA GLU A 263 22.68 0.35 23.39
C GLU A 263 21.35 0.38 22.61
N PRO A 264 20.75 -0.80 22.32
CA PRO A 264 19.46 -0.87 21.66
C PRO A 264 18.39 -0.07 22.40
N ASN A 265 17.79 0.89 21.70
CA ASN A 265 16.66 1.68 22.20
C ASN A 265 15.56 1.75 21.14
N ASP A 266 14.33 2.05 21.54
CA ASP A 266 13.19 2.08 20.63
C ASP A 266 13.35 3.07 19.46
N GLN A 267 14.02 4.21 19.69
CA GLN A 267 14.22 5.25 18.67
C GLN A 267 15.27 4.86 17.62
N MET A 268 16.23 4.00 17.97
CA MET A 268 17.23 3.42 17.06
C MET A 268 16.57 2.65 15.90
N PHE A 269 15.42 2.03 16.16
CA PHE A 269 14.67 1.26 15.19
C PHE A 269 13.56 2.06 14.51
N SER A 270 13.45 3.37 14.79
CA SER A 270 12.45 4.24 14.18
C SER A 270 13.03 5.01 13.00
N PHE A 271 12.60 4.68 11.77
CA PHE A 271 12.94 5.48 10.58
C PHE A 271 12.20 6.82 10.50
N ASN A 272 11.26 7.09 11.42
CA ASN A 272 10.61 8.40 11.54
C ASN A 272 11.38 9.35 12.49
N SER A 273 12.34 8.84 13.25
CA SER A 273 13.21 9.62 14.13
C SER A 273 14.58 9.82 13.50
N PRO A 274 15.21 11.01 13.60
CA PRO A 274 16.58 11.23 13.11
C PRO A 274 17.62 10.33 13.81
N ILE A 275 17.29 9.78 14.98
CA ILE A 275 18.16 8.87 15.74
C ILE A 275 18.32 7.54 15.01
N GLY A 276 17.22 6.93 14.54
CA GLY A 276 17.24 5.66 13.82
C GLY A 276 17.26 5.78 12.30
N ALA A 277 16.81 6.91 11.74
CA ALA A 277 16.70 7.10 10.30
C ALA A 277 18.07 7.19 9.61
N CYS A 278 18.15 6.57 8.43
CA CYS A 278 19.31 6.71 7.55
C CYS A 278 19.51 8.19 7.19
N PRO A 279 20.69 8.78 7.41
CA PRO A 279 20.92 10.21 7.18
C PRO A 279 20.93 10.59 5.70
N ALA A 280 21.15 9.64 4.78
CA ALA A 280 21.19 9.93 3.34
C ALA A 280 19.79 10.05 2.73
N CYS A 281 18.82 9.30 3.24
CA CYS A 281 17.44 9.31 2.74
C CYS A 281 16.43 9.78 3.78
N GLU A 282 16.87 10.24 4.94
CA GLU A 282 16.02 10.70 6.05
C GLU A 282 14.87 9.74 6.38
N GLY A 283 15.12 8.43 6.30
CA GLY A 283 14.11 7.40 6.58
C GLY A 283 13.10 7.12 5.46
N PHE A 284 13.22 7.74 4.28
CA PHE A 284 12.36 7.43 3.12
C PHE A 284 12.73 6.11 2.43
N GLY A 285 13.97 5.60 2.63
CA GLY A 285 14.49 4.41 1.95
C GLY A 285 14.80 4.61 0.46
N LYS A 286 14.30 5.69 -0.14
CA LYS A 286 14.55 6.10 -1.52
C LYS A 286 15.14 7.51 -1.57
N VAL A 287 15.98 7.76 -2.57
CA VAL A 287 16.56 9.08 -2.85
C VAL A 287 16.26 9.47 -4.30
N ILE A 288 16.36 10.76 -4.60
CA ILE A 288 16.40 11.20 -6.01
C ILE A 288 17.80 10.88 -6.50
N GLY A 289 17.92 9.80 -7.26
CA GLY A 289 19.19 9.29 -7.78
C GLY A 289 19.06 8.89 -9.23
N ILE A 290 20.09 8.23 -9.76
CA ILE A 290 20.08 7.69 -11.12
C ILE A 290 19.20 6.45 -11.14
N ASP A 291 18.17 6.47 -11.98
CA ASP A 291 17.23 5.38 -12.16
C ASP A 291 17.76 4.38 -13.18
N GLU A 292 18.09 3.18 -12.71
CA GLU A 292 18.53 2.06 -13.55
C GLU A 292 17.54 1.78 -14.69
N HIS A 293 16.23 1.94 -14.44
CA HIS A 293 15.22 1.70 -15.47
C HIS A 293 15.19 2.78 -16.55
N LEU A 294 15.66 3.99 -16.26
CA LEU A 294 15.83 5.06 -17.25
C LEU A 294 17.16 4.92 -18.01
N VAL A 295 18.19 4.40 -17.35
CA VAL A 295 19.51 4.15 -17.97
C VAL A 295 19.46 2.94 -18.91
N VAL A 296 18.80 1.87 -18.49
CA VAL A 296 18.63 0.62 -19.25
C VAL A 296 17.13 0.34 -19.47
N PRO A 297 16.47 1.09 -20.38
CA PRO A 297 15.04 0.98 -20.68
C PRO A 297 14.66 -0.29 -21.45
N ASP A 298 15.61 -0.93 -22.11
CA ASP A 298 15.39 -2.22 -22.77
C ASP A 298 16.45 -3.19 -22.29
N ARG A 299 16.03 -4.10 -21.39
CA ARG A 299 16.93 -5.10 -20.79
C ARG A 299 17.14 -6.31 -21.69
N SER A 300 16.34 -6.45 -22.76
CA SER A 300 16.50 -7.52 -23.74
C SER A 300 17.70 -7.30 -24.65
N LEU A 301 18.19 -6.05 -24.73
CA LEU A 301 19.40 -5.70 -25.44
C LEU A 301 20.64 -6.05 -24.62
N SER A 302 21.69 -6.44 -25.33
CA SER A 302 23.04 -6.55 -24.79
C SER A 302 23.74 -5.18 -24.70
N VAL A 303 24.86 -5.10 -23.97
CA VAL A 303 25.63 -3.84 -23.92
C VAL A 303 26.16 -3.47 -25.31
N TYR A 304 26.51 -4.48 -26.12
CA TYR A 304 26.94 -4.29 -27.52
C TYR A 304 25.84 -3.64 -28.38
N GLU A 305 24.59 -4.08 -28.25
CA GLU A 305 23.41 -3.54 -28.94
C GLU A 305 22.93 -2.19 -28.39
N GLY A 306 23.62 -1.65 -27.38
CA GLY A 306 23.33 -0.35 -26.80
C GLY A 306 22.21 -0.37 -25.77
N ALA A 307 22.16 -1.39 -24.92
CA ALA A 307 21.23 -1.44 -23.77
C ALA A 307 21.29 -0.18 -22.89
N ILE A 308 22.49 0.41 -22.73
CA ILE A 308 22.73 1.61 -21.92
C ILE A 308 22.47 2.85 -22.78
N VAL A 309 21.35 3.53 -22.53
CA VAL A 309 20.89 4.63 -23.38
C VAL A 309 21.72 5.90 -23.19
N CYS A 310 22.26 6.14 -22.00
CA CYS A 310 23.11 7.30 -21.75
C CYS A 310 24.44 7.27 -22.52
N TRP A 311 24.88 6.09 -22.96
CA TRP A 311 26.07 5.90 -23.79
C TRP A 311 25.78 5.82 -25.30
N ARG A 312 24.55 6.13 -25.73
CA ARG A 312 24.22 6.20 -27.16
C ARG A 312 24.70 7.53 -27.77
N GLY A 313 25.02 7.49 -29.06
CA GLY A 313 25.41 8.66 -29.87
C GLY A 313 26.93 8.82 -30.03
N GLU A 314 27.33 9.75 -30.90
CA GLU A 314 28.73 9.86 -31.36
C GLU A 314 29.73 10.20 -30.24
N LYS A 315 29.37 11.09 -29.32
CA LYS A 315 30.27 11.52 -28.24
C LYS A 315 30.24 10.63 -27.01
N MET A 316 29.05 10.19 -26.60
CA MET A 316 28.89 9.38 -25.38
C MET A 316 29.13 7.89 -25.64
N GLY A 317 29.17 7.47 -26.91
CA GLY A 317 29.54 6.12 -27.33
C GLY A 317 30.95 5.70 -26.94
N GLU A 318 31.86 6.65 -26.70
CA GLU A 318 33.23 6.38 -26.25
C GLU A 318 33.27 5.51 -24.97
N TRP A 319 32.33 5.72 -24.03
CA TRP A 319 32.20 4.94 -22.79
C TRP A 319 31.82 3.49 -23.06
N LYS A 320 30.92 3.26 -24.03
CA LYS A 320 30.53 1.91 -24.46
C LYS A 320 31.69 1.21 -25.15
N GLU A 321 32.41 1.92 -26.03
CA GLU A 321 33.57 1.38 -26.74
C GLU A 321 34.72 1.05 -25.78
N GLU A 322 34.94 1.85 -24.73
CA GLU A 322 35.94 1.57 -23.69
C GLU A 322 35.67 0.23 -22.98
N LEU A 323 34.41 -0.02 -22.60
CA LEU A 323 34.01 -1.31 -22.02
C LEU A 323 34.23 -2.46 -23.01
N ILE A 324 33.76 -2.32 -24.26
CA ILE A 324 33.84 -3.38 -25.28
C ILE A 324 35.31 -3.78 -25.55
N HIS A 325 36.22 -2.81 -25.67
CA HIS A 325 37.64 -3.09 -25.91
C HIS A 325 38.35 -3.74 -24.73
N ASN A 326 37.88 -3.55 -23.50
CA ASN A 326 38.52 -4.08 -22.29
C ASN A 326 37.82 -5.32 -21.71
N ALA A 327 36.64 -5.70 -22.22
CA ALA A 327 35.81 -6.77 -21.68
C ALA A 327 36.51 -8.13 -21.53
N GLU A 328 37.44 -8.46 -22.43
CA GLU A 328 38.22 -9.72 -22.39
C GLU A 328 39.11 -9.82 -21.13
N LYS A 329 39.57 -8.69 -20.57
CA LYS A 329 40.48 -8.67 -19.41
C LYS A 329 39.82 -9.11 -18.10
N PHE A 330 38.49 -9.10 -18.04
CA PHE A 330 37.71 -9.42 -16.84
C PHE A 330 36.48 -10.28 -17.15
N ASP A 331 36.49 -10.97 -18.31
CA ASP A 331 35.48 -11.94 -18.75
C ASP A 331 34.03 -11.43 -18.67
N PHE A 332 33.77 -10.25 -19.25
CA PHE A 332 32.43 -9.66 -19.26
C PHE A 332 31.65 -10.00 -20.53
N PRO A 333 30.42 -10.56 -20.42
CA PRO A 333 29.65 -11.03 -21.57
C PRO A 333 28.94 -9.88 -22.29
N ILE A 334 29.60 -9.27 -23.28
CA ILE A 334 29.09 -8.07 -23.99
C ILE A 334 27.87 -8.32 -24.90
N PHE A 335 27.65 -9.56 -25.35
CA PHE A 335 26.55 -9.96 -26.24
C PHE A 335 25.35 -10.55 -25.48
N THR A 336 25.46 -10.71 -24.16
CA THR A 336 24.39 -11.25 -23.34
C THR A 336 23.39 -10.15 -23.01
N PRO A 337 22.08 -10.39 -23.19
CA PRO A 337 21.04 -9.46 -22.76
C PRO A 337 21.21 -9.03 -21.30
N TYR A 338 20.93 -7.75 -20.99
CA TYR A 338 21.09 -7.21 -19.65
C TYR A 338 20.33 -8.00 -18.56
N TYR A 339 19.15 -8.56 -18.90
CA TYR A 339 18.36 -9.35 -17.96
C TYR A 339 19.02 -10.70 -17.59
N GLU A 340 19.91 -11.24 -18.44
CA GLU A 340 20.63 -12.51 -18.18
C GLU A 340 21.96 -12.29 -17.44
N LEU A 341 22.39 -11.03 -17.28
CA LEU A 341 23.57 -10.70 -16.47
C LEU A 341 23.33 -11.05 -15.00
N THR A 342 24.34 -11.65 -14.37
CA THR A 342 24.37 -11.89 -12.93
C THR A 342 24.44 -10.57 -12.14
N ASP A 343 24.02 -10.56 -10.87
CA ASP A 343 24.07 -9.36 -10.03
C ASP A 343 25.52 -8.82 -9.86
N ALA A 344 26.52 -9.71 -9.86
CA ALA A 344 27.92 -9.32 -9.84
C ALA A 344 28.34 -8.62 -11.14
N GLN A 345 27.92 -9.11 -12.31
CA GLN A 345 28.19 -8.48 -13.60
C GLN A 345 27.45 -7.14 -13.74
N ARG A 346 26.19 -7.05 -13.29
CA ARG A 346 25.46 -5.77 -13.25
C ARG A 346 26.19 -4.78 -12.35
N ARG A 347 26.59 -5.18 -11.15
CA ARG A 347 27.36 -4.32 -10.23
C ARG A 347 28.66 -3.84 -10.88
N LEU A 348 29.41 -4.73 -11.52
CA LEU A 348 30.64 -4.38 -12.24
C LEU A 348 30.38 -3.33 -13.32
N LEU A 349 29.32 -3.47 -14.12
CA LEU A 349 28.94 -2.51 -15.15
C LEU A 349 28.60 -1.13 -14.58
N TRP A 350 27.97 -1.09 -13.40
CA TRP A 350 27.61 0.16 -12.72
C TRP A 350 28.80 0.83 -12.02
N GLU A 351 29.62 0.07 -11.30
CA GLU A 351 30.73 0.56 -10.49
C GLU A 351 32.01 0.81 -11.30
N GLY A 352 32.20 0.08 -12.41
CA GLY A 352 33.46 0.11 -13.16
C GLY A 352 34.54 -0.77 -12.53
N ASN A 353 35.72 -0.76 -13.13
CA ASN A 353 36.92 -1.39 -12.55
C ASN A 353 38.17 -0.63 -12.99
N GLN A 354 39.36 -1.20 -12.76
CA GLN A 354 40.63 -0.58 -13.16
C GLN A 354 40.83 -0.42 -14.69
N TYR A 355 40.01 -1.08 -15.51
CA TYR A 355 40.12 -1.13 -16.97
C TYR A 355 39.05 -0.32 -17.70
N PHE A 356 37.96 0.08 -17.05
CA PHE A 356 36.93 0.94 -17.64
C PHE A 356 36.16 1.73 -16.58
N HIS A 357 35.63 2.88 -16.97
CA HIS A 357 34.78 3.70 -16.13
C HIS A 357 33.31 3.26 -16.17
N GLY A 358 32.71 3.08 -14.99
CA GLY A 358 31.35 2.58 -14.84
C GLY A 358 30.26 3.60 -15.16
N ILE A 359 29.00 3.15 -15.13
CA ILE A 359 27.83 4.04 -15.26
C ILE A 359 27.83 5.11 -14.15
N ASN A 360 28.26 4.77 -12.93
CA ASN A 360 28.35 5.72 -11.82
C ASN A 360 29.38 6.83 -12.11
N ASP A 361 30.52 6.49 -12.71
CA ASP A 361 31.55 7.48 -13.11
C ASP A 361 31.02 8.42 -14.20
N PHE A 362 30.25 7.89 -15.16
CA PHE A 362 29.59 8.70 -16.18
C PHE A 362 28.66 9.75 -15.55
N PHE A 363 27.84 9.35 -14.59
CA PHE A 363 26.94 10.30 -13.92
C PHE A 363 27.68 11.27 -13.00
N LYS A 364 28.76 10.84 -12.36
CA LYS A 364 29.64 11.73 -11.59
C LYS A 364 30.25 12.82 -12.50
N MET A 365 30.69 12.46 -13.70
CA MET A 365 31.16 13.43 -14.70
C MET A 365 30.06 14.43 -15.10
N LEU A 366 28.81 13.97 -15.28
CA LEU A 366 27.67 14.87 -15.55
C LEU A 366 27.39 15.80 -14.37
N GLU A 367 27.53 15.32 -13.14
CA GLU A 367 27.32 16.09 -11.91
C GLU A 367 28.37 17.19 -11.71
N GLU A 368 29.65 16.87 -11.91
CA GLU A 368 30.76 17.83 -11.84
C GLU A 368 30.63 18.93 -12.92
N ASN A 369 30.06 18.59 -14.07
CA ASN A 369 29.89 19.51 -15.19
C ASN A 369 28.48 20.15 -15.29
N GLN A 370 27.72 20.17 -14.19
CA GLN A 370 26.38 20.76 -14.14
C GLN A 370 26.34 22.24 -14.54
N TYR A 371 27.45 22.99 -14.59
CA TYR A 371 27.43 24.37 -15.12
C TYR A 371 26.99 24.43 -16.60
N LYS A 372 27.12 23.35 -17.39
CA LYS A 372 26.64 23.25 -18.78
C LYS A 372 25.19 22.77 -18.83
N ILE A 373 24.32 23.51 -19.53
CA ILE A 373 22.89 23.21 -19.64
C ILE A 373 22.64 21.82 -20.24
N GLN A 374 23.38 21.41 -21.27
CA GLN A 374 23.18 20.08 -21.88
C GLN A 374 23.36 18.92 -20.88
N TYR A 375 24.29 19.04 -19.93
CA TYR A 375 24.52 18.01 -18.93
C TYR A 375 23.47 18.03 -17.82
N ARG A 376 22.94 19.21 -17.45
CA ARG A 376 21.76 19.28 -16.56
C ARG A 376 20.56 18.58 -17.17
N VAL A 377 20.28 18.85 -18.46
CA VAL A 377 19.14 18.25 -19.18
C VAL A 377 19.33 16.74 -19.31
N MET A 378 20.55 16.29 -19.62
CA MET A 378 20.86 14.86 -19.73
C MET A 378 20.70 14.15 -18.37
N LEU A 379 21.26 14.71 -17.30
CA LEU A 379 21.15 14.16 -15.96
C LEU A 379 19.69 14.10 -15.48
N ALA A 380 18.89 15.13 -15.77
CA ALA A 380 17.48 15.18 -15.42
C ALA A 380 16.65 14.07 -16.10
N ARG A 381 17.03 13.61 -17.30
CA ARG A 381 16.34 12.53 -18.01
C ARG A 381 16.51 11.16 -17.37
N TYR A 382 17.59 10.96 -16.60
CA TYR A 382 17.92 9.68 -15.97
C TYR A 382 17.75 9.70 -14.45
N ARG A 383 17.30 10.82 -13.87
CA ARG A 383 17.03 10.92 -12.44
C ARG A 383 15.61 10.47 -12.13
N GLY A 384 15.48 9.60 -11.13
CA GLY A 384 14.22 9.06 -10.64
C GLY A 384 14.27 8.78 -9.15
N LYS A 385 13.20 8.15 -8.62
CA LYS A 385 13.17 7.71 -7.23
C LYS A 385 13.81 6.34 -7.13
N THR A 386 15.07 6.28 -6.71
CA THR A 386 15.82 5.03 -6.58
C THR A 386 16.00 4.61 -5.14
N LEU A 387 16.36 3.33 -4.94
CA LEU A 387 16.74 2.83 -3.63
C LEU A 387 17.94 3.64 -3.11
N CYS A 388 17.89 3.99 -1.82
CA CYS A 388 18.99 4.70 -1.19
C CYS A 388 20.27 3.85 -1.27
N PRO A 389 21.38 4.36 -1.81
CA PRO A 389 22.62 3.58 -1.94
C PRO A 389 23.28 3.28 -0.59
N LYS A 390 22.95 4.04 0.46
CA LYS A 390 23.54 3.87 1.80
C LYS A 390 22.83 2.82 2.64
N CYS A 391 21.50 2.78 2.60
CA CYS A 391 20.71 1.83 3.40
C CYS A 391 20.03 0.75 2.55
N HIS A 392 20.20 0.78 1.22
CA HIS A 392 19.61 -0.18 0.28
C HIS A 392 18.09 -0.39 0.43
N GLY A 393 17.37 0.62 0.94
CA GLY A 393 15.92 0.55 1.16
C GLY A 393 15.47 0.21 2.59
N THR A 394 16.39 -0.11 3.51
CA THR A 394 16.05 -0.46 4.91
C THR A 394 15.59 0.73 5.75
N ARG A 395 15.84 1.96 5.29
CA ARG A 395 15.46 3.24 5.94
C ARG A 395 16.17 3.56 7.25
N LEU A 396 16.84 2.59 7.85
CA LEU A 396 17.54 2.72 9.13
C LEU A 396 19.04 2.99 8.94
N LYS A 397 19.70 3.43 10.01
CA LYS A 397 21.15 3.49 10.05
C LYS A 397 21.80 2.09 10.17
N PRO A 398 23.07 1.92 9.78
CA PRO A 398 23.76 0.63 9.86
C PRO A 398 23.79 0.02 11.26
N GLU A 399 23.83 0.85 12.31
CA GLU A 399 23.89 0.40 13.69
C GLU A 399 22.66 -0.44 14.07
N ALA A 400 21.49 -0.14 13.52
CA ALA A 400 20.28 -0.94 13.71
C ALA A 400 20.39 -2.35 13.11
N GLY A 401 21.24 -2.54 12.09
CA GLY A 401 21.53 -3.84 11.49
C GLY A 401 22.45 -4.73 12.33
N TYR A 402 23.14 -4.17 13.33
CA TYR A 402 23.98 -4.93 14.25
C TYR A 402 23.17 -5.67 15.32
N VAL A 403 21.96 -5.19 15.60
CA VAL A 403 21.07 -5.79 16.60
C VAL A 403 20.25 -6.92 15.96
N ARG A 404 20.28 -8.09 16.59
CA ARG A 404 19.60 -9.30 16.10
C ARG A 404 18.71 -9.93 17.17
N VAL A 405 17.60 -10.51 16.72
CA VAL A 405 16.70 -11.36 17.50
C VAL A 405 16.51 -12.65 16.72
N GLY A 406 16.74 -13.81 17.33
CA GLY A 406 16.67 -15.10 16.63
C GLY A 406 17.61 -15.18 15.42
N GLY A 407 18.77 -14.52 15.48
CA GLY A 407 19.76 -14.50 14.41
C GLY A 407 19.47 -13.54 13.23
N LYS A 408 18.31 -12.88 13.20
CA LYS A 408 17.93 -11.93 12.14
C LYS A 408 17.90 -10.49 12.65
N ASN A 409 18.17 -9.51 11.77
CA ASN A 409 17.99 -8.10 12.08
C ASN A 409 16.57 -7.61 11.72
N ILE A 410 16.18 -6.43 12.22
CA ILE A 410 14.81 -5.92 12.00
C ILE A 410 14.49 -5.66 10.53
N SER A 411 15.49 -5.27 9.73
CA SER A 411 15.32 -4.95 8.30
C SER A 411 15.04 -6.22 7.49
N GLU A 412 15.72 -7.32 7.82
CA GLU A 412 15.46 -8.63 7.22
C GLU A 412 14.03 -9.09 7.49
N LEU A 413 13.52 -8.92 8.71
CA LEU A 413 12.16 -9.35 9.05
C LEU A 413 11.07 -8.56 8.32
N VAL A 414 11.25 -7.26 8.12
CA VAL A 414 10.22 -6.44 7.46
C VAL A 414 10.16 -6.63 5.95
N ASP A 415 11.21 -7.19 5.36
CA ASP A 415 11.28 -7.53 3.94
C ASP A 415 10.80 -8.97 3.64
N LEU A 416 10.60 -9.81 4.67
CA LEU A 416 9.96 -11.12 4.49
C LEU A 416 8.47 -10.98 4.13
N PRO A 417 7.92 -11.87 3.28
CA PRO A 417 6.48 -12.06 3.19
C PRO A 417 5.89 -12.38 4.57
N ILE A 418 4.69 -11.87 4.87
CA ILE A 418 4.03 -12.08 6.18
C ILE A 418 3.86 -13.57 6.51
N THR A 419 3.68 -14.44 5.50
CA THR A 419 3.64 -15.89 5.68
C THR A 419 4.95 -16.46 6.23
N GLU A 420 6.10 -16.07 5.66
CA GLU A 420 7.42 -16.47 6.15
C GLU A 420 7.75 -15.80 7.50
N LEU A 421 7.29 -14.56 7.70
CA LEU A 421 7.42 -13.86 8.97
C LEU A 421 6.68 -14.60 10.10
N LYS A 422 5.50 -15.17 9.80
CA LYS A 422 4.77 -16.03 10.74
C LYS A 422 5.59 -17.27 11.11
N GLU A 423 6.15 -17.96 10.11
CA GLU A 423 6.99 -19.14 10.35
C GLU A 423 8.21 -18.81 11.21
N PHE A 424 8.82 -17.64 11.01
CA PHE A 424 9.92 -17.17 11.85
C PHE A 424 9.50 -17.01 13.33
N PHE A 425 8.37 -16.37 13.61
CA PHE A 425 7.90 -16.17 14.99
C PHE A 425 7.36 -17.44 15.65
N ASP A 426 6.81 -18.37 14.87
CA ASP A 426 6.35 -19.68 15.39
C ASP A 426 7.53 -20.54 15.90
N HIS A 427 8.72 -20.41 15.28
CA HIS A 427 9.93 -21.17 15.62
C HIS A 427 11.00 -20.34 16.33
N LEU A 428 10.64 -19.14 16.82
CA LEU A 428 11.58 -18.27 17.51
C LEU A 428 11.91 -18.84 18.90
N GLU A 429 13.14 -19.33 19.05
CA GLU A 429 13.67 -19.78 20.33
C GLU A 429 14.41 -18.63 21.04
N LEU A 430 13.97 -18.32 22.26
CA LEU A 430 14.57 -17.33 23.14
C LEU A 430 14.97 -17.99 24.46
N ASP A 431 15.95 -17.42 25.16
CA ASP A 431 16.28 -17.87 26.51
C ASP A 431 15.14 -17.54 27.51
N GLU A 432 15.19 -18.13 28.69
CA GLU A 432 14.11 -18.02 29.69
C GLU A 432 13.86 -16.56 30.12
N HIS A 433 14.91 -15.75 30.18
CA HIS A 433 14.81 -14.34 30.54
C HIS A 433 14.13 -13.55 29.42
N ASP A 434 14.64 -13.66 28.20
CA ASP A 434 14.13 -12.96 27.02
C ASP A 434 12.68 -13.36 26.71
N ASN A 435 12.33 -14.64 26.87
CA ASN A 435 10.96 -15.11 26.69
C ASN A 435 10.00 -14.48 27.71
N ASN A 436 10.41 -14.37 28.97
CA ASN A 436 9.58 -13.73 30.00
C ASN A 436 9.35 -12.24 29.73
N VAL A 437 10.37 -11.52 29.26
CA VAL A 437 10.27 -10.08 28.92
C VAL A 437 9.43 -9.86 27.66
N SER A 438 9.60 -10.70 26.63
CA SER A 438 8.97 -10.53 25.33
C SER A 438 7.58 -11.17 25.19
N ARG A 439 7.16 -12.01 26.14
CA ARG A 439 5.90 -12.80 26.06
C ARG A 439 4.69 -12.00 25.59
N ARG A 440 4.42 -10.83 26.17
CA ARG A 440 3.25 -10.00 25.78
C ARG A 440 3.43 -9.38 24.40
N ILE A 441 4.65 -8.97 24.05
CA ILE A 441 4.98 -8.40 22.75
C ILE A 441 4.79 -9.46 21.65
N LEU A 442 5.27 -10.69 21.88
CA LEU A 442 5.12 -11.80 20.95
C LEU A 442 3.66 -12.21 20.74
N VAL A 443 2.81 -12.14 21.76
CA VAL A 443 1.36 -12.38 21.60
C VAL A 443 0.74 -11.36 20.65
N GLU A 444 1.05 -10.06 20.81
CA GLU A 444 0.53 -9.00 19.94
C GLU A 444 1.06 -9.11 18.49
N ILE A 445 2.35 -9.39 18.32
CA ILE A 445 2.96 -9.61 17.00
C ILE A 445 2.29 -10.79 16.28
N ASN A 446 2.21 -11.95 16.93
CA ASN A 446 1.64 -13.16 16.34
C ASN A 446 0.16 -12.99 16.02
N SER A 447 -0.60 -12.33 16.90
CA SER A 447 -2.02 -12.05 16.68
C SER A 447 -2.24 -11.18 15.43
N ARG A 448 -1.47 -10.09 15.29
CA ARG A 448 -1.59 -9.17 14.14
C ARG A 448 -1.10 -9.78 12.83
N ILE A 449 -0.02 -10.55 12.85
CA ILE A 449 0.44 -11.33 11.70
C ILE A 449 -0.66 -12.32 11.26
N ARG A 450 -1.27 -13.03 12.22
CA ARG A 450 -2.38 -13.95 11.93
C ARG A 450 -3.55 -13.21 11.29
N PHE A 451 -3.96 -12.07 11.82
CA PHE A 451 -5.06 -11.29 11.24
C PHE A 451 -4.77 -10.86 9.80
N LEU A 452 -3.54 -10.46 9.48
CA LEU A 452 -3.13 -10.15 8.09
C LEU A 452 -3.23 -11.37 7.16
N ILE A 453 -2.90 -12.56 7.65
CA ILE A 453 -3.04 -13.80 6.90
C ILE A 453 -4.52 -14.17 6.72
N ASP A 454 -5.32 -14.02 7.78
CA ASP A 454 -6.76 -14.30 7.77
C ASP A 454 -7.48 -13.41 6.75
N VAL A 455 -7.09 -12.14 6.60
CA VAL A 455 -7.62 -11.26 5.54
C VAL A 455 -6.96 -11.47 4.16
N GLY A 456 -6.10 -12.49 3.99
CA GLY A 456 -5.51 -12.84 2.70
C GLY A 456 -4.34 -11.97 2.25
N LEU A 457 -3.71 -11.21 3.14
CA LEU A 457 -2.57 -10.33 2.85
C LEU A 457 -1.20 -10.97 3.15
N GLY A 458 -1.14 -12.28 3.31
CA GLY A 458 0.07 -13.02 3.67
C GLY A 458 1.25 -12.91 2.68
N TYR A 459 0.99 -12.44 1.45
CA TYR A 459 2.00 -12.22 0.40
C TYR A 459 2.70 -10.85 0.48
N LEU A 460 2.19 -9.93 1.32
CA LEU A 460 2.79 -8.61 1.50
C LEU A 460 4.01 -8.67 2.41
N THR A 461 4.90 -7.70 2.26
CA THR A 461 5.98 -7.43 3.21
C THR A 461 5.61 -6.23 4.09
N LEU A 462 6.15 -6.17 5.31
CA LEU A 462 5.89 -5.05 6.22
C LEU A 462 6.51 -3.73 5.74
N ASN A 463 7.57 -3.80 4.92
CA ASN A 463 8.23 -2.63 4.34
C ASN A 463 7.52 -2.08 3.09
N ARG A 464 6.48 -2.78 2.57
CA ARG A 464 5.70 -2.29 1.43
C ARG A 464 5.05 -0.95 1.76
N LEU A 465 5.18 0.02 0.85
CA LEU A 465 4.67 1.38 1.03
C LEU A 465 3.14 1.40 1.00
N SER A 466 2.52 2.12 1.94
CA SER A 466 1.06 2.17 2.05
C SER A 466 0.38 2.82 0.85
N ASN A 467 1.08 3.72 0.14
CA ASN A 467 0.57 4.36 -1.09
C ASN A 467 0.66 3.47 -2.34
N SER A 468 1.33 2.32 -2.26
CA SER A 468 1.43 1.33 -3.35
C SER A 468 0.39 0.22 -3.25
N LEU A 469 -0.46 0.28 -2.21
CA LEU A 469 -1.54 -0.66 -1.98
C LEU A 469 -2.75 -0.30 -2.84
N SER A 470 -3.44 -1.33 -3.32
CA SER A 470 -4.78 -1.18 -3.89
C SER A 470 -5.79 -0.76 -2.82
N GLY A 471 -6.95 -0.25 -3.24
CA GLY A 471 -8.05 0.11 -2.34
C GLY A 471 -8.47 -1.07 -1.44
N GLY A 472 -8.65 -2.26 -2.03
CA GLY A 472 -8.96 -3.48 -1.29
C GLY A 472 -7.85 -3.93 -0.33
N GLU A 473 -6.57 -3.87 -0.73
CA GLU A 473 -5.44 -4.16 0.19
C GLU A 473 -5.44 -3.19 1.39
N SER A 474 -5.61 -1.88 1.15
CA SER A 474 -5.68 -0.87 2.21
C SER A 474 -6.86 -1.11 3.15
N GLN A 475 -8.02 -1.47 2.61
CA GLN A 475 -9.22 -1.76 3.39
C GLN A 475 -9.03 -2.98 4.29
N ARG A 476 -8.45 -4.06 3.76
CA ARG A 476 -8.16 -5.29 4.51
C ARG A 476 -7.11 -5.08 5.60
N ILE A 477 -6.12 -4.20 5.37
CA ILE A 477 -5.20 -3.76 6.43
C ILE A 477 -5.96 -3.06 7.56
N ASN A 478 -6.84 -2.10 7.24
CA ASN A 478 -7.64 -1.40 8.26
C ASN A 478 -8.55 -2.37 9.03
N LEU A 479 -9.07 -3.40 8.36
CA LEU A 479 -9.86 -4.46 8.99
C LEU A 479 -9.02 -5.29 9.97
N ALA A 480 -7.81 -5.70 9.58
CA ALA A 480 -6.88 -6.42 10.45
C ALA A 480 -6.43 -5.55 11.64
N THR A 481 -6.16 -4.27 11.44
CA THR A 481 -5.86 -3.32 12.53
C THR A 481 -7.05 -3.18 13.49
N SER A 482 -8.27 -3.15 12.94
CA SER A 482 -9.49 -3.08 13.75
C SER A 482 -9.69 -4.31 14.63
N LEU A 483 -9.42 -5.51 14.11
CA LEU A 483 -9.38 -6.76 14.90
C LEU A 483 -8.35 -6.70 16.02
N GLY A 484 -7.17 -6.12 15.74
CA GLY A 484 -6.08 -5.97 16.72
C GLY A 484 -6.42 -5.05 17.91
N SER A 485 -7.33 -4.09 17.73
CA SER A 485 -7.70 -3.14 18.79
C SER A 485 -8.64 -3.71 19.87
N SER A 486 -9.20 -4.92 19.65
CA SER A 486 -10.05 -5.64 20.63
C SER A 486 -11.20 -4.81 21.22
N LEU A 487 -11.80 -3.91 20.42
CA LEU A 487 -12.93 -3.08 20.86
C LEU A 487 -14.21 -3.92 20.98
N VAL A 488 -15.04 -3.60 21.98
CA VAL A 488 -16.32 -4.26 22.26
C VAL A 488 -17.43 -3.22 22.35
N GLY A 489 -18.60 -3.51 21.79
CA GLY A 489 -19.76 -2.63 21.81
C GLY A 489 -19.69 -1.47 20.80
N SER A 490 -18.83 -1.58 19.78
CA SER A 490 -18.70 -0.60 18.70
C SER A 490 -19.59 -0.97 17.50
N LEU A 491 -19.90 0.02 16.67
CA LEU A 491 -20.56 -0.14 15.37
C LEU A 491 -19.52 -0.06 14.26
N TYR A 492 -19.23 -1.19 13.61
CA TYR A 492 -18.36 -1.22 12.43
C TYR A 492 -19.19 -1.09 11.17
N ILE A 493 -18.83 -0.14 10.30
CA ILE A 493 -19.51 0.10 9.03
C ILE A 493 -18.48 -0.09 7.92
N LEU A 494 -18.70 -1.08 7.05
CA LEU A 494 -17.76 -1.46 6.00
C LEU A 494 -18.36 -1.20 4.62
N ASP A 495 -17.55 -0.59 3.74
CA ASP A 495 -17.93 -0.27 2.36
C ASP A 495 -17.39 -1.33 1.39
N GLU A 496 -18.22 -2.28 0.99
CA GLU A 496 -17.90 -3.31 -0.01
C GLU A 496 -16.53 -4.00 0.21
N PRO A 497 -16.33 -4.67 1.37
CA PRO A 497 -15.06 -5.30 1.71
C PRO A 497 -14.65 -6.46 0.78
N SER A 498 -15.56 -6.97 -0.05
CA SER A 498 -15.26 -7.99 -1.08
C SER A 498 -14.47 -7.46 -2.28
N ILE A 499 -14.28 -6.15 -2.42
CA ILE A 499 -13.66 -5.57 -3.63
C ILE A 499 -12.22 -6.07 -3.84
N GLY A 500 -11.94 -6.46 -5.10
CA GLY A 500 -10.69 -7.04 -5.52
C GLY A 500 -10.33 -8.36 -4.82
N LEU A 501 -11.32 -9.04 -4.22
CA LEU A 501 -11.18 -10.41 -3.71
C LEU A 501 -11.71 -11.40 -4.74
N HIS A 502 -11.00 -12.52 -4.83
CA HIS A 502 -11.49 -13.70 -5.54
C HIS A 502 -12.48 -14.46 -4.64
N SER A 503 -13.50 -15.11 -5.21
CA SER A 503 -14.55 -15.83 -4.44
C SER A 503 -14.00 -16.76 -3.35
N ARG A 504 -12.93 -17.51 -3.66
CA ARG A 504 -12.16 -18.30 -2.68
C ARG A 504 -11.79 -17.56 -1.38
N ASP A 505 -11.40 -16.30 -1.49
CA ASP A 505 -10.93 -15.50 -0.35
C ASP A 505 -12.09 -14.78 0.37
N THR A 506 -13.30 -14.77 -0.21
CA THR A 506 -14.53 -14.23 0.42
C THR A 506 -14.90 -14.97 1.69
N ASP A 507 -14.75 -16.30 1.71
CA ASP A 507 -14.98 -17.13 2.92
C ASP A 507 -14.08 -16.70 4.09
N ARG A 508 -12.83 -16.32 3.81
CA ARG A 508 -11.89 -15.86 4.83
C ARG A 508 -12.30 -14.50 5.39
N LEU A 509 -12.73 -13.59 4.51
CA LEU A 509 -13.28 -12.31 4.92
C LEU A 509 -14.52 -12.51 5.80
N LEU A 510 -15.43 -13.42 5.42
CA LEU A 510 -16.60 -13.75 6.21
C LEU A 510 -16.24 -14.26 7.60
N HIS A 511 -15.22 -15.11 7.71
CA HIS A 511 -14.71 -15.55 9.00
C HIS A 511 -14.27 -14.37 9.88
N VAL A 512 -13.55 -13.40 9.31
CA VAL A 512 -13.11 -12.18 10.00
C VAL A 512 -14.28 -11.31 10.43
N LEU A 513 -15.28 -11.08 9.56
CA LEU A 513 -16.48 -10.31 9.90
C LEU A 513 -17.25 -10.96 11.05
N ARG A 514 -17.33 -12.30 11.06
CA ARG A 514 -17.93 -13.07 12.15
C ARG A 514 -17.13 -12.98 13.44
N GLN A 515 -15.80 -12.99 13.39
CA GLN A 515 -14.97 -12.76 14.57
C GLN A 515 -15.24 -11.37 15.17
N LEU A 516 -15.27 -10.31 14.35
CA LEU A 516 -15.61 -8.95 14.82
C LEU A 516 -16.98 -8.89 15.50
N GLN A 517 -17.98 -9.56 14.92
CA GLN A 517 -19.30 -9.66 15.50
C GLN A 517 -19.28 -10.42 16.85
N GLN A 518 -18.59 -11.57 16.92
CA GLN A 518 -18.53 -12.42 18.11
C GLN A 518 -17.87 -11.75 19.31
N LEU A 519 -16.99 -10.76 19.10
CA LEU A 519 -16.45 -9.91 20.16
C LEU A 519 -17.52 -9.04 20.85
N GLY A 520 -18.75 -8.99 20.34
CA GLY A 520 -19.84 -8.17 20.87
C GLY A 520 -19.98 -6.83 20.15
N ASN A 521 -19.56 -6.76 18.88
CA ASN A 521 -19.75 -5.59 18.02
C ASN A 521 -20.93 -5.79 17.07
N THR A 522 -21.49 -4.67 16.59
CA THR A 522 -22.46 -4.69 15.49
C THR A 522 -21.72 -4.39 14.20
N VAL A 523 -21.84 -5.26 13.20
CA VAL A 523 -21.13 -5.13 11.92
C VAL A 523 -22.17 -4.86 10.84
N VAL A 524 -22.12 -3.67 10.25
CA VAL A 524 -22.96 -3.25 9.14
C VAL A 524 -22.10 -3.20 7.89
N VAL A 525 -22.47 -3.96 6.86
CA VAL A 525 -21.71 -4.07 5.62
C VAL A 525 -22.58 -3.57 4.48
N VAL A 526 -22.07 -2.63 3.68
CA VAL A 526 -22.68 -2.28 2.40
C VAL A 526 -22.11 -3.23 1.36
N GLU A 527 -22.93 -4.10 0.78
CA GLU A 527 -22.44 -5.15 -0.13
C GLU A 527 -23.39 -5.52 -1.27
N HIS A 528 -22.78 -6.06 -2.32
CA HIS A 528 -23.42 -6.63 -3.49
C HIS A 528 -23.02 -8.09 -3.74
N ASP A 529 -21.98 -8.57 -3.06
CA ASP A 529 -21.56 -9.96 -3.19
C ASP A 529 -22.60 -10.95 -2.64
N GLU A 530 -22.91 -11.98 -3.44
CA GLU A 530 -23.94 -12.96 -3.12
C GLU A 530 -23.59 -13.77 -1.88
N GLU A 531 -22.34 -14.20 -1.73
CA GLU A 531 -21.89 -15.04 -0.62
C GLU A 531 -21.98 -14.26 0.70
N ILE A 532 -21.56 -12.99 0.69
CA ILE A 532 -21.65 -12.13 1.87
C ILE A 532 -23.10 -11.84 2.26
N ILE A 533 -23.94 -11.50 1.29
CA ILE A 533 -25.37 -11.25 1.55
C ILE A 533 -26.02 -12.50 2.17
N ARG A 534 -25.77 -13.69 1.61
CA ARG A 534 -26.29 -14.98 2.12
C ARG A 534 -25.78 -15.30 3.51
N ALA A 535 -24.56 -14.92 3.83
CA ALA A 535 -23.95 -15.16 5.14
C ALA A 535 -24.39 -14.17 6.22
N ALA A 536 -25.15 -13.12 5.91
CA ALA A 536 -25.62 -12.13 6.88
C ALA A 536 -26.70 -12.69 7.83
N ASP A 537 -26.85 -12.07 9.01
CA ASP A 537 -27.96 -12.39 9.92
C ASP A 537 -29.23 -11.59 9.57
N TYR A 538 -29.06 -10.39 9.02
CA TYR A 538 -30.14 -9.47 8.72
C TYR A 538 -29.81 -8.68 7.45
N ILE A 539 -30.82 -8.45 6.62
CA ILE A 539 -30.69 -7.73 5.35
C ILE A 539 -31.60 -6.51 5.33
N ILE A 540 -31.08 -5.41 4.79
CA ILE A 540 -31.81 -4.19 4.50
C ILE A 540 -31.58 -3.86 3.03
N ASP A 541 -32.62 -3.94 2.22
CA ASP A 541 -32.57 -3.55 0.82
C ASP A 541 -33.12 -2.15 0.64
N ILE A 542 -32.32 -1.26 0.05
CA ILE A 542 -32.67 0.11 -0.28
C ILE A 542 -32.95 0.21 -1.79
N GLY A 543 -34.10 0.74 -2.16
CA GLY A 543 -34.59 0.74 -3.54
C GLY A 543 -36.06 1.21 -3.61
N PRO A 544 -36.84 0.88 -4.64
CA PRO A 544 -36.59 -0.14 -5.65
C PRO A 544 -35.63 0.28 -6.77
N ASN A 545 -35.44 1.59 -7.01
CA ASN A 545 -34.60 2.12 -8.10
C ASN A 545 -33.47 3.02 -7.56
N ALA A 546 -32.74 3.70 -8.45
CA ALA A 546 -31.68 4.64 -8.11
C ALA A 546 -32.15 6.10 -8.06
N GLY A 547 -31.40 6.96 -7.37
CA GLY A 547 -31.65 8.40 -7.29
C GLY A 547 -33.00 8.73 -6.65
N ARG A 548 -33.78 9.62 -7.28
CA ARG A 548 -35.12 10.04 -6.81
C ARG A 548 -36.12 8.88 -6.71
N LEU A 549 -35.96 7.83 -7.52
CA LEU A 549 -36.85 6.66 -7.51
C LEU A 549 -36.38 5.59 -6.52
N GLY A 550 -35.26 5.82 -5.83
CA GLY A 550 -34.78 5.02 -4.72
C GLY A 550 -35.14 5.62 -3.37
N GLY A 551 -34.28 5.37 -2.38
CA GLY A 551 -34.36 5.98 -1.05
C GLY A 551 -35.49 5.45 -0.17
N GLU A 552 -36.11 4.33 -0.54
CA GLU A 552 -37.11 3.62 0.27
C GLU A 552 -36.53 2.28 0.73
N VAL A 553 -37.05 1.75 1.84
CA VAL A 553 -36.71 0.41 2.33
C VAL A 553 -37.64 -0.57 1.63
N VAL A 554 -37.12 -1.32 0.66
CA VAL A 554 -37.93 -2.28 -0.13
C VAL A 554 -38.07 -3.61 0.58
N TYR A 555 -37.07 -3.98 1.37
CA TYR A 555 -37.05 -5.19 2.16
C TYR A 555 -36.23 -4.97 3.43
N GLN A 556 -36.72 -5.49 4.55
CA GLN A 556 -35.94 -5.60 5.79
C GLN A 556 -36.37 -6.88 6.51
N GLY A 557 -35.42 -7.67 6.97
CA GLY A 557 -35.74 -8.92 7.67
C GLY A 557 -34.54 -9.81 7.96
N ASP A 558 -34.81 -10.89 8.68
CA ASP A 558 -33.83 -11.96 8.90
C ASP A 558 -33.59 -12.72 7.60
N MET A 559 -32.35 -13.07 7.32
CA MET A 559 -31.97 -13.78 6.08
C MET A 559 -32.62 -15.16 5.96
N LYS A 560 -33.10 -15.74 7.05
CA LYS A 560 -33.82 -17.02 7.04
C LYS A 560 -35.25 -16.91 6.49
N ASP A 561 -35.82 -15.71 6.45
CA ASP A 561 -37.23 -15.46 6.15
C ASP A 561 -37.45 -14.80 4.76
N LEU A 562 -36.55 -15.03 3.80
CA LEU A 562 -36.67 -14.51 2.44
C LEU A 562 -37.94 -15.04 1.75
N LYS A 563 -38.74 -14.13 1.16
CA LYS A 563 -40.01 -14.45 0.50
C LYS A 563 -39.95 -14.18 -1.00
N LYS A 564 -40.45 -15.14 -1.78
CA LYS A 564 -40.67 -15.02 -3.23
C LYS A 564 -41.68 -13.92 -3.57
N GLY A 565 -41.56 -13.32 -4.75
CA GLY A 565 -42.45 -12.25 -5.22
C GLY A 565 -42.29 -10.92 -4.47
N SER A 566 -41.13 -10.67 -3.86
CA SER A 566 -40.82 -9.38 -3.25
C SER A 566 -40.53 -8.31 -4.32
N ASN A 567 -40.77 -7.04 -4.00
CA ASN A 567 -40.40 -5.93 -4.89
C ASN A 567 -38.88 -5.64 -4.94
N SER A 568 -38.10 -6.33 -4.10
CA SER A 568 -36.64 -6.22 -4.06
C SER A 568 -36.03 -6.95 -5.26
N TYR A 569 -35.16 -6.27 -6.01
CA TYR A 569 -34.35 -6.94 -7.03
C TYR A 569 -33.40 -7.94 -6.37
N THR A 570 -32.75 -7.55 -5.27
CA THR A 570 -31.79 -8.39 -4.55
C THR A 570 -32.39 -9.74 -4.17
N VAL A 571 -33.56 -9.75 -3.52
CA VAL A 571 -34.24 -10.98 -3.10
C VAL A 571 -34.64 -11.83 -4.31
N ARG A 572 -35.03 -11.22 -5.43
CA ARG A 572 -35.34 -11.95 -6.67
C ARG A 572 -34.12 -12.65 -7.24
N TYR A 573 -32.95 -11.99 -7.28
CA TYR A 573 -31.70 -12.62 -7.67
C TYR A 573 -31.29 -13.74 -6.70
N LEU A 574 -31.38 -13.51 -5.38
CA LEU A 574 -31.04 -14.52 -4.36
C LEU A 574 -31.94 -15.76 -4.39
N LEU A 575 -33.20 -15.61 -4.78
CA LEU A 575 -34.16 -16.71 -4.90
C LEU A 575 -34.21 -17.34 -6.31
N GLY A 576 -33.38 -16.84 -7.24
CA GLY A 576 -33.30 -17.31 -8.63
C GLY A 576 -34.52 -16.94 -9.49
N GLU A 577 -35.31 -15.92 -9.10
CA GLU A 577 -36.40 -15.40 -9.93
C GLU A 577 -35.87 -14.53 -11.08
N ASP A 578 -34.78 -13.80 -10.84
CA ASP A 578 -34.03 -13.04 -11.84
C ASP A 578 -32.59 -13.59 -11.92
N GLU A 579 -32.02 -13.71 -13.12
CA GLU A 579 -30.64 -14.16 -13.32
C GLU A 579 -29.96 -13.46 -14.51
N ILE A 580 -28.63 -13.43 -14.51
CA ILE A 580 -27.84 -13.02 -15.69
C ILE A 580 -27.63 -14.27 -16.55
N PRO A 581 -28.22 -14.34 -17.76
CA PRO A 581 -28.18 -15.54 -18.57
C PRO A 581 -26.79 -15.77 -19.18
N VAL A 582 -26.36 -17.03 -19.23
CA VAL A 582 -25.14 -17.41 -19.94
C VAL A 582 -25.36 -17.26 -21.46
N PRO A 583 -24.42 -16.66 -22.21
CA PRO A 583 -24.53 -16.53 -23.66
C PRO A 583 -24.66 -17.89 -24.35
N LYS A 584 -25.66 -18.05 -25.23
CA LYS A 584 -25.89 -19.30 -25.96
C LYS A 584 -24.76 -19.67 -26.94
N HIS A 585 -24.10 -18.64 -27.48
CA HIS A 585 -22.97 -18.78 -28.39
C HIS A 585 -21.93 -17.74 -28.03
N ARG A 586 -20.66 -18.16 -27.91
CA ARG A 586 -19.51 -17.28 -27.71
C ARG A 586 -18.97 -16.81 -29.06
N ARG A 587 -18.41 -15.60 -29.09
CA ARG A 587 -17.93 -14.97 -30.34
C ARG A 587 -16.68 -15.68 -30.85
N PRO A 588 -16.63 -16.10 -32.13
CA PRO A 588 -15.42 -16.67 -32.71
C PRO A 588 -14.39 -15.57 -33.00
N TRP A 589 -13.11 -15.91 -32.92
CA TRP A 589 -12.01 -14.98 -33.17
C TRP A 589 -10.89 -15.68 -33.95
N ASN A 590 -10.22 -14.92 -34.84
CA ASN A 590 -9.07 -15.39 -35.63
C ASN A 590 -7.83 -14.51 -35.43
N ASN A 591 -8.03 -13.24 -35.05
CA ASN A 591 -6.96 -12.27 -34.82
C ASN A 591 -6.69 -12.14 -33.32
N TYR A 592 -5.42 -11.98 -32.96
CA TYR A 592 -4.99 -11.88 -31.58
C TYR A 592 -3.72 -11.03 -31.45
N ILE A 593 -3.46 -10.56 -30.24
CA ILE A 593 -2.20 -9.96 -29.83
C ILE A 593 -1.49 -10.95 -28.92
N GLU A 594 -0.22 -11.21 -29.20
CA GLU A 594 0.61 -12.15 -28.44
C GLU A 594 1.67 -11.40 -27.66
N LEU A 595 1.69 -11.62 -26.35
CA LEU A 595 2.72 -11.12 -25.45
C LEU A 595 3.59 -12.30 -25.01
N LYS A 596 4.90 -12.20 -25.20
CA LYS A 596 5.86 -13.26 -24.86
C LYS A 596 6.79 -12.86 -23.73
N GLY A 597 7.05 -13.81 -22.84
CA GLY A 597 8.07 -13.73 -21.80
C GLY A 597 7.87 -12.60 -20.80
N ALA A 598 6.64 -12.35 -20.34
CA ALA A 598 6.34 -11.32 -19.35
C ALA A 598 6.87 -11.70 -17.94
N ARG A 599 7.73 -10.86 -17.36
CA ARG A 599 8.57 -11.14 -16.17
C ARG A 599 8.57 -10.04 -15.10
N GLU A 600 7.71 -9.04 -15.21
CA GLU A 600 7.64 -7.97 -14.21
C GLU A 600 7.05 -8.48 -12.87
N ASN A 601 7.58 -7.98 -11.75
CA ASN A 601 7.20 -8.37 -10.38
C ASN A 601 7.25 -9.89 -10.15
N ASN A 602 6.11 -10.53 -9.90
CA ASN A 602 6.01 -11.96 -9.62
C ASN A 602 5.74 -12.82 -10.87
N LEU A 603 5.59 -12.24 -12.06
CA LEU A 603 5.34 -12.99 -13.29
C LEU A 603 6.53 -13.86 -13.68
N LYS A 604 6.29 -15.12 -14.04
CA LYS A 604 7.34 -16.13 -14.30
C LYS A 604 7.65 -16.33 -15.79
N GLY A 605 7.70 -15.25 -16.58
CA GLY A 605 7.99 -15.34 -18.02
C GLY A 605 6.82 -15.84 -18.86
N VAL A 606 5.61 -15.39 -18.54
CA VAL A 606 4.37 -15.90 -19.14
C VAL A 606 4.19 -15.47 -20.60
N ASN A 607 3.63 -16.38 -21.41
CA ASN A 607 3.25 -16.12 -22.80
C ASN A 607 1.72 -16.13 -22.89
N VAL A 608 1.11 -15.07 -23.38
CA VAL A 608 -0.36 -14.93 -23.44
C VAL A 608 -0.82 -14.44 -24.81
N ARG A 609 -1.93 -15.00 -25.29
CA ARG A 609 -2.64 -14.53 -26.49
C ARG A 609 -3.95 -13.91 -26.06
N ILE A 610 -4.17 -12.67 -26.48
CA ILE A 610 -5.38 -11.89 -26.22
C ILE A 610 -6.14 -11.73 -27.55
N PRO A 611 -7.29 -12.40 -27.70
CA PRO A 611 -8.13 -12.28 -28.89
C PRO A 611 -8.64 -10.85 -29.16
N LEU A 612 -8.83 -10.52 -30.43
CA LEU A 612 -9.45 -9.27 -30.87
C LEU A 612 -10.95 -9.45 -31.15
N ASN A 613 -11.70 -8.35 -31.07
CA ASN A 613 -13.14 -8.24 -31.35
C ASN A 613 -14.06 -9.11 -30.47
N VAL A 614 -13.57 -9.50 -29.29
CA VAL A 614 -14.32 -10.31 -28.32
C VAL A 614 -14.11 -9.77 -26.90
N MET A 615 -14.88 -10.28 -25.95
CA MET A 615 -14.72 -9.98 -24.53
C MET A 615 -13.74 -10.96 -23.88
N THR A 616 -12.53 -10.50 -23.57
CA THR A 616 -11.51 -11.28 -22.85
C THR A 616 -11.50 -10.89 -21.38
N VAL A 617 -11.63 -11.86 -20.47
CA VAL A 617 -11.55 -11.61 -19.02
C VAL A 617 -10.27 -12.23 -18.46
N VAL A 618 -9.48 -11.41 -17.78
CA VAL A 618 -8.27 -11.82 -17.04
C VAL A 618 -8.64 -11.95 -15.57
N THR A 619 -8.54 -13.17 -15.05
CA THR A 619 -9.00 -13.54 -13.71
C THR A 619 -7.92 -14.30 -12.94
N GLY A 620 -8.24 -14.71 -11.71
CA GLY A 620 -7.33 -15.37 -10.78
C GLY A 620 -7.23 -14.67 -9.43
N VAL A 621 -6.56 -15.30 -8.47
CA VAL A 621 -6.52 -14.86 -7.07
C VAL A 621 -5.83 -13.49 -6.87
N SER A 622 -6.12 -12.81 -5.76
CA SER A 622 -5.50 -11.51 -5.45
C SER A 622 -3.98 -11.68 -5.30
N GLY A 623 -3.21 -10.80 -5.94
CA GLY A 623 -1.74 -10.90 -5.97
C GLY A 623 -1.17 -11.90 -6.99
N SER A 624 -1.98 -12.53 -7.85
CA SER A 624 -1.48 -13.49 -8.87
C SER A 624 -0.72 -12.85 -10.04
N GLY A 625 -0.74 -11.52 -10.16
CA GLY A 625 -0.05 -10.76 -11.22
C GLY A 625 -0.96 -10.18 -12.32
N LYS A 626 -2.29 -10.23 -12.16
CA LYS A 626 -3.27 -9.72 -13.16
C LYS A 626 -3.00 -8.28 -13.61
N SER A 627 -2.94 -7.33 -12.67
CA SER A 627 -2.69 -5.92 -12.96
C SER A 627 -1.30 -5.71 -13.57
N THR A 628 -0.30 -6.48 -13.14
CA THR A 628 1.04 -6.42 -13.72
C THR A 628 1.05 -6.87 -15.18
N LEU A 629 0.37 -7.98 -15.50
CA LEU A 629 0.26 -8.49 -16.87
C LEU A 629 -0.49 -7.50 -17.78
N VAL A 630 -1.66 -7.03 -17.34
CA VAL A 630 -2.57 -6.26 -18.20
C VAL A 630 -2.23 -4.77 -18.22
N ARG A 631 -2.04 -4.12 -17.07
CA ARG A 631 -1.81 -2.67 -16.98
C ARG A 631 -0.35 -2.31 -17.17
N ASP A 632 0.56 -3.00 -16.48
CA ASP A 632 1.96 -2.58 -16.44
C ASP A 632 2.77 -3.08 -17.65
N ILE A 633 2.41 -4.24 -18.21
CA ILE A 633 3.04 -4.77 -19.42
C ILE A 633 2.15 -4.55 -20.65
N PHE A 634 1.01 -5.22 -20.77
CA PHE A 634 0.24 -5.27 -22.02
C PHE A 634 -0.23 -3.89 -22.50
N PHE A 635 -0.89 -3.11 -21.64
CA PHE A 635 -1.37 -1.77 -21.97
C PHE A 635 -0.23 -0.83 -22.39
N ARG A 636 0.83 -0.75 -21.58
CA ARG A 636 1.97 0.13 -21.84
C ARG A 636 2.74 -0.30 -23.09
N ALA A 637 2.88 -1.60 -23.33
CA ALA A 637 3.52 -2.14 -24.52
C ALA A 637 2.72 -1.78 -25.77
N LEU A 638 1.39 -1.95 -25.75
CA LEU A 638 0.53 -1.54 -26.86
C LEU A 638 0.56 -0.04 -27.12
N LYS A 639 0.51 0.75 -26.06
CA LYS A 639 0.54 2.21 -26.18
C LYS A 639 1.83 2.70 -26.84
N ARG A 640 2.96 2.06 -26.52
CA ARG A 640 4.25 2.31 -27.16
C ARG A 640 4.28 1.90 -28.64
N GLU A 641 3.71 0.76 -28.99
CA GLU A 641 3.64 0.31 -30.40
C GLU A 641 2.72 1.18 -31.26
N LEU A 642 1.71 1.80 -30.65
CA LEU A 642 0.80 2.75 -31.31
C LEU A 642 1.33 4.19 -31.33
N ASP A 643 2.62 4.39 -31.04
CA ASP A 643 3.33 5.69 -31.06
C ASP A 643 2.75 6.77 -30.13
N GLU A 644 2.10 6.34 -29.04
CA GLU A 644 1.66 7.23 -27.98
C GLU A 644 2.72 7.34 -26.88
N CYS A 645 3.03 8.57 -26.46
CA CYS A 645 3.92 8.83 -25.33
C CYS A 645 3.35 8.14 -24.07
N SER A 646 4.10 7.19 -23.53
CA SER A 646 3.67 6.38 -22.39
C SER A 646 4.84 6.02 -21.48
N ASP A 647 4.49 5.71 -20.23
CA ASP A 647 5.42 5.14 -19.27
C ASP A 647 5.96 3.80 -19.79
N ARG A 648 7.20 3.48 -19.43
CA ARG A 648 7.86 2.24 -19.84
C ARG A 648 6.99 1.02 -19.46
N PRO A 649 6.78 0.06 -20.39
CA PRO A 649 6.20 -1.23 -20.05
C PRO A 649 7.10 -2.01 -19.09
N GLY A 650 6.50 -2.82 -18.22
CA GLY A 650 7.24 -3.79 -17.39
C GLY A 650 8.05 -4.78 -18.23
N GLU A 651 8.88 -5.62 -17.61
CA GLU A 651 9.79 -6.51 -18.31
C GLU A 651 9.05 -7.60 -19.12
N PHE A 652 9.29 -7.66 -20.43
CA PHE A 652 8.77 -8.68 -21.36
C PHE A 652 9.72 -8.92 -22.53
N THR A 653 9.56 -10.02 -23.27
CA THR A 653 10.42 -10.37 -24.41
C THR A 653 9.96 -9.72 -25.71
N SER A 654 8.70 -9.87 -26.10
CA SER A 654 8.18 -9.26 -27.34
C SER A 654 6.66 -9.18 -27.35
N ILE A 655 6.10 -8.22 -28.06
CA ILE A 655 4.68 -8.12 -28.37
C ILE A 655 4.48 -8.23 -29.90
N GLY A 656 3.48 -8.99 -30.34
CA GLY A 656 3.23 -9.23 -31.75
C GLY A 656 1.78 -9.64 -32.04
N GLY A 657 1.54 -10.18 -33.23
CA GLY A 657 0.20 -10.52 -33.70
C GLY A 657 -0.42 -9.41 -34.55
N SER A 658 -1.74 -9.29 -34.52
CA SER A 658 -2.52 -8.38 -35.37
C SER A 658 -2.53 -6.92 -34.88
N LEU A 659 -1.37 -6.37 -34.54
CA LEU A 659 -1.25 -4.99 -34.00
C LEU A 659 -1.82 -3.92 -34.95
N ARG A 660 -1.76 -4.16 -36.26
CA ARG A 660 -2.25 -3.24 -37.31
C ARG A 660 -3.77 -3.09 -37.33
N ASP A 661 -4.50 -4.01 -36.71
CA ASP A 661 -5.96 -3.98 -36.65
C ASP A 661 -6.45 -3.01 -35.57
N LEU A 662 -5.57 -2.50 -34.71
CA LEU A 662 -5.86 -1.49 -33.70
C LEU A 662 -5.34 -0.12 -34.11
N ARG A 663 -6.11 0.92 -33.79
CA ARG A 663 -5.72 2.33 -33.92
C ARG A 663 -5.30 2.93 -32.60
N ASN A 664 -6.08 2.68 -31.55
CA ASN A 664 -5.87 3.26 -30.23
C ASN A 664 -5.95 2.17 -29.14
N VAL A 665 -5.43 2.49 -27.95
CA VAL A 665 -5.59 1.68 -26.74
C VAL A 665 -5.99 2.58 -25.58
N GLU A 666 -7.01 2.18 -24.83
CA GLU A 666 -7.59 2.99 -23.76
C GLU A 666 -7.70 2.17 -22.47
N PHE A 667 -7.04 2.63 -21.42
CA PHE A 667 -7.14 2.05 -20.08
C PHE A 667 -8.18 2.83 -19.27
N VAL A 668 -9.33 2.21 -19.06
CA VAL A 668 -10.46 2.82 -18.36
C VAL A 668 -10.36 2.48 -16.88
N ASP A 669 -9.61 3.30 -16.15
CA ASP A 669 -9.40 3.17 -14.71
C ASP A 669 -10.55 3.77 -13.87
N GLN A 670 -10.55 3.41 -12.58
CA GLN A 670 -11.46 3.94 -11.57
C GLN A 670 -11.05 5.33 -11.05
N ASN A 671 -9.93 5.89 -11.51
CA ASN A 671 -9.46 7.18 -11.04
C ASN A 671 -10.46 8.30 -11.41
N PRO A 672 -10.58 9.33 -10.57
CA PRO A 672 -11.46 10.46 -10.84
C PRO A 672 -11.19 11.05 -12.22
N ILE A 673 -12.27 11.35 -12.95
CA ILE A 673 -12.21 11.89 -14.32
C ILE A 673 -11.35 13.17 -14.39
N GLY A 674 -11.32 13.95 -13.31
CA GLY A 674 -10.39 15.04 -13.16
C GLY A 674 -9.95 15.22 -11.71
N LYS A 675 -8.78 15.85 -11.55
CA LYS A 675 -8.14 16.07 -10.24
C LYS A 675 -8.78 17.19 -9.43
N SER A 676 -9.60 18.04 -10.08
CA SER A 676 -10.30 19.14 -9.43
C SER A 676 -11.76 18.78 -9.18
N SER A 677 -12.31 19.28 -8.08
CA SER A 677 -13.73 19.25 -7.71
C SER A 677 -14.67 19.91 -8.74
N ARG A 678 -14.08 20.62 -9.72
CA ARG A 678 -14.75 21.24 -10.87
C ARG A 678 -15.06 20.29 -12.02
N SER A 679 -14.42 19.13 -12.04
CA SER A 679 -14.71 18.12 -13.05
C SER A 679 -16.06 17.50 -12.72
N ASN A 680 -16.92 17.31 -13.72
CA ASN A 680 -18.24 16.70 -13.53
C ASN A 680 -18.66 15.92 -14.80
N PRO A 681 -19.68 15.04 -14.70
CA PRO A 681 -20.10 14.21 -15.83
C PRO A 681 -20.42 15.03 -17.09
N VAL A 682 -21.18 16.12 -16.93
CA VAL A 682 -21.69 16.92 -18.07
C VAL A 682 -20.59 17.68 -18.82
N THR A 683 -19.54 18.11 -18.13
CA THR A 683 -18.35 18.71 -18.75
C THR A 683 -17.53 17.67 -19.51
N TYR A 684 -17.40 16.46 -18.95
CA TYR A 684 -16.62 15.39 -19.58
C TYR A 684 -17.23 14.89 -20.89
N ILE A 685 -18.55 14.64 -20.93
CA ILE A 685 -19.25 14.26 -22.17
C ILE A 685 -19.45 15.43 -23.15
N LYS A 686 -18.94 16.63 -22.82
CA LYS A 686 -19.08 17.87 -23.61
C LYS A 686 -20.54 18.23 -23.92
N ALA A 687 -21.47 17.84 -23.05
CA ALA A 687 -22.87 18.28 -23.12
C ALA A 687 -23.03 19.68 -22.53
N TYR A 688 -22.18 20.06 -21.57
CA TYR A 688 -22.26 21.36 -20.91
C TYR A 688 -22.02 22.54 -21.86
N ASP A 689 -21.22 22.35 -22.92
CA ASP A 689 -20.98 23.38 -23.93
C ASP A 689 -22.26 23.77 -24.67
N GLU A 690 -23.07 22.78 -25.03
CA GLU A 690 -24.38 23.01 -25.68
C GLU A 690 -25.37 23.64 -24.70
N ILE A 691 -25.36 23.22 -23.43
CA ILE A 691 -26.20 23.81 -22.38
C ILE A 691 -25.83 25.29 -22.17
N ARG A 692 -24.54 25.61 -21.99
CA ARG A 692 -24.09 27.01 -21.81
C ARG A 692 -24.43 27.88 -23.02
N LYS A 693 -24.32 27.32 -24.23
CA LYS A 693 -24.72 28.02 -25.45
C LYS A 693 -26.21 28.35 -25.42
N LEU A 694 -27.07 27.40 -25.06
CA LEU A 694 -28.52 27.62 -24.92
C LEU A 694 -28.84 28.74 -23.91
N TRP A 695 -28.13 28.82 -22.78
CA TRP A 695 -28.31 29.89 -21.81
C TRP A 695 -27.86 31.26 -22.32
N SER A 696 -26.75 31.32 -23.06
CA SER A 696 -26.29 32.57 -23.70
C SER A 696 -27.23 33.07 -24.80
N GLU A 697 -28.06 32.19 -25.35
CA GLU A 697 -29.02 32.54 -26.40
C GLU A 697 -30.33 33.14 -25.84
N GLN A 698 -30.55 33.10 -24.52
CA GLN A 698 -31.75 33.66 -23.88
C GLN A 698 -31.85 35.18 -24.03
N PRO A 699 -33.06 35.76 -24.08
CA PRO A 699 -33.25 37.20 -24.29
C PRO A 699 -32.50 38.07 -23.26
N LEU A 700 -32.59 37.71 -21.98
CA LEU A 700 -31.92 38.43 -20.89
C LEU A 700 -30.38 38.34 -21.00
N ALA A 701 -29.85 37.18 -21.36
CA ALA A 701 -28.41 36.98 -21.56
C ALA A 701 -27.88 37.83 -22.72
N LYS A 702 -28.61 37.89 -23.84
CA LYS A 702 -28.25 38.71 -25.00
C LYS A 702 -28.29 40.21 -24.67
N GLN A 703 -29.28 40.66 -23.89
CA GLN A 703 -29.38 42.06 -23.47
C GLN A 703 -28.23 42.48 -22.56
N MET A 704 -27.79 41.59 -21.67
CA MET A 704 -26.68 41.82 -20.74
C MET A 704 -25.29 41.54 -21.36
N GLY A 705 -25.23 41.04 -22.60
CA GLY A 705 -23.97 40.71 -23.28
C GLY A 705 -23.26 39.47 -22.70
N TYR A 706 -23.98 38.56 -22.05
CA TYR A 706 -23.40 37.37 -21.45
C TYR A 706 -23.03 36.32 -22.51
N THR A 707 -21.75 35.95 -22.54
CA THR A 707 -21.23 34.87 -23.39
C THR A 707 -21.44 33.50 -22.74
N PRO A 708 -21.29 32.37 -23.48
CA PRO A 708 -21.32 31.03 -22.87
C PRO A 708 -20.33 30.85 -21.71
N GLY A 709 -19.21 31.60 -21.72
CA GLY A 709 -18.22 31.60 -20.63
C GLY A 709 -18.78 32.14 -19.31
N PHE A 710 -19.78 33.02 -19.34
CA PHE A 710 -20.40 33.58 -18.14
C PHE A 710 -21.19 32.52 -17.35
N PHE A 711 -21.78 31.54 -18.05
CA PHE A 711 -22.49 30.40 -17.46
C PHE A 711 -21.56 29.23 -17.10
N SER A 712 -20.27 29.51 -16.90
CA SER A 712 -19.25 28.53 -16.53
C SER A 712 -18.84 28.75 -15.07
N PHE A 713 -18.98 27.74 -14.21
CA PHE A 713 -18.42 27.82 -12.85
C PHE A 713 -16.87 27.76 -12.85
N ASN A 714 -16.25 27.38 -13.98
CA ASN A 714 -14.79 27.29 -14.14
C ASN A 714 -14.14 28.62 -14.51
N SER A 715 -14.89 29.53 -15.12
CA SER A 715 -14.36 30.78 -15.69
C SER A 715 -14.74 31.96 -14.81
N GLU A 716 -13.88 32.99 -14.81
CA GLU A 716 -14.20 34.27 -14.17
C GLU A 716 -15.34 34.97 -14.93
N GLY A 717 -16.21 35.66 -14.20
CA GLY A 717 -17.44 36.25 -14.75
C GLY A 717 -18.65 35.94 -13.88
N GLY A 718 -19.38 34.87 -14.19
CA GLY A 718 -20.64 34.51 -13.52
C GLY A 718 -20.52 33.55 -12.32
N ARG A 719 -19.33 32.99 -12.05
CA ARG A 719 -19.10 32.14 -10.86
C ARG A 719 -19.05 32.97 -9.57
N CYS A 720 -19.35 32.35 -8.43
CA CYS A 720 -19.12 32.94 -7.11
C CYS A 720 -17.61 33.11 -6.85
N GLU A 721 -17.19 34.30 -6.40
CA GLU A 721 -15.77 34.61 -6.19
C GLU A 721 -15.22 34.04 -4.87
N GLU A 722 -16.05 33.92 -3.84
CA GLU A 722 -15.63 33.41 -2.52
C GLU A 722 -15.22 31.94 -2.60
N CYS A 723 -16.11 31.08 -3.10
CA CYS A 723 -15.81 29.66 -3.31
C CYS A 723 -15.14 29.38 -4.67
N LYS A 724 -14.87 30.42 -5.48
CA LYS A 724 -14.33 30.31 -6.85
C LYS A 724 -15.05 29.27 -7.73
N GLY A 725 -16.37 29.14 -7.57
CA GLY A 725 -17.21 28.19 -8.30
C GLY A 725 -17.34 26.77 -7.71
N GLU A 726 -16.72 26.46 -6.57
CA GLU A 726 -16.84 25.14 -5.92
C GLU A 726 -18.22 24.92 -5.25
N GLY A 727 -18.77 25.97 -4.63
CA GLY A 727 -19.99 25.92 -3.80
C GLY A 727 -19.72 25.59 -2.34
N THR A 728 -18.53 25.08 -2.01
CA THR A 728 -18.08 24.76 -0.66
C THR A 728 -16.74 25.41 -0.34
N ILE A 729 -16.45 25.57 0.94
CA ILE A 729 -15.18 26.07 1.48
C ILE A 729 -14.59 24.98 2.38
N THR A 730 -13.33 24.61 2.17
CA THR A 730 -12.64 23.63 3.00
C THR A 730 -11.87 24.37 4.10
N VAL A 731 -12.12 24.00 5.35
CA VAL A 731 -11.43 24.52 6.53
C VAL A 731 -10.47 23.44 7.03
N GLU A 732 -9.17 23.73 6.98
CA GLU A 732 -8.13 22.82 7.46
C GLU A 732 -8.19 22.68 8.99
N MET A 733 -8.24 21.44 9.47
CA MET A 733 -8.29 21.12 10.90
C MET A 733 -6.96 20.51 11.36
N GLN A 734 -6.52 20.82 12.59
CA GLN A 734 -5.20 20.34 13.07
C GLN A 734 -5.18 18.87 13.49
N PHE A 735 -6.27 18.34 14.06
CA PHE A 735 -6.32 16.99 14.67
C PHE A 735 -7.42 16.09 14.09
N MET A 736 -8.18 16.59 13.12
CA MET A 736 -9.32 15.90 12.51
C MET A 736 -9.23 16.04 11.00
N ALA A 737 -10.02 15.27 10.27
CA ALA A 737 -10.16 15.47 8.83
C ALA A 737 -10.67 16.89 8.53
N ASP A 738 -10.23 17.45 7.41
CA ASP A 738 -10.65 18.78 6.96
C ASP A 738 -12.17 18.88 6.86
N LEU A 739 -12.71 20.01 7.30
CA LEU A 739 -14.15 20.25 7.28
C LEU A 739 -14.55 20.93 5.99
N VAL A 740 -15.48 20.34 5.25
CA VAL A 740 -16.08 20.95 4.06
C VAL A 740 -17.39 21.63 4.47
N LEU A 741 -17.42 22.95 4.39
CA LEU A 741 -18.57 23.78 4.73
C LEU A 741 -19.23 24.33 3.46
N GLU A 742 -20.54 24.54 3.50
CA GLU A 742 -21.26 25.24 2.44
C GLU A 742 -20.82 26.71 2.36
N CYS A 743 -20.63 27.24 1.15
CA CYS A 743 -20.24 28.65 0.97
C CYS A 743 -21.39 29.58 1.36
N GLU A 744 -21.13 30.51 2.29
CA GLU A 744 -22.12 31.45 2.79
C GLU A 744 -22.55 32.47 1.73
N SER A 745 -21.67 32.93 0.82
CA SER A 745 -22.03 33.92 -0.20
C SER A 745 -22.98 33.39 -1.29
N CYS A 746 -22.86 32.12 -1.68
CA CYS A 746 -23.68 31.55 -2.75
C CYS A 746 -24.66 30.47 -2.28
N HIS A 747 -24.64 30.08 -1.01
CA HIS A 747 -25.42 28.98 -0.44
C HIS A 747 -25.34 27.73 -1.32
N GLY A 748 -24.10 27.31 -1.62
CA GLY A 748 -23.83 26.13 -2.45
C GLY A 748 -24.06 26.30 -3.96
N LYS A 749 -24.66 27.41 -4.43
CA LYS A 749 -25.11 27.55 -5.82
C LYS A 749 -24.02 27.76 -6.87
N ARG A 750 -22.77 27.99 -6.48
CA ARG A 750 -21.58 28.17 -7.34
C ARG A 750 -21.55 29.42 -8.23
N PHE A 751 -22.67 30.10 -8.44
CA PHE A 751 -22.81 31.26 -9.31
C PHE A 751 -23.20 32.53 -8.53
N LYS A 752 -23.00 33.70 -9.16
CA LYS A 752 -23.55 34.99 -8.69
C LYS A 752 -25.06 35.03 -8.89
N SER A 753 -25.75 35.84 -8.09
CA SER A 753 -27.20 36.10 -8.21
C SER A 753 -27.61 36.42 -9.65
N ASP A 754 -26.89 37.34 -10.28
CA ASP A 754 -27.20 37.89 -11.61
C ASP A 754 -27.12 36.80 -12.70
N THR A 755 -26.27 35.80 -12.50
CA THR A 755 -26.15 34.66 -13.44
C THR A 755 -27.36 33.73 -13.32
N LEU A 756 -27.92 33.59 -12.12
CA LEU A 756 -29.06 32.73 -11.84
C LEU A 756 -30.40 33.36 -12.28
N GLU A 757 -30.43 34.66 -12.56
CA GLU A 757 -31.61 35.34 -13.12
C GLU A 757 -31.92 34.91 -14.55
N VAL A 758 -30.91 34.49 -15.32
CA VAL A 758 -31.10 33.96 -16.67
C VAL A 758 -31.69 32.56 -16.61
N LYS A 759 -32.92 32.42 -17.10
CA LYS A 759 -33.68 31.17 -17.07
C LYS A 759 -34.03 30.69 -18.48
N PHE A 760 -34.10 29.37 -18.62
CA PHE A 760 -34.71 28.68 -19.74
C PHE A 760 -35.87 27.83 -19.18
N ASN A 761 -37.11 28.12 -19.61
CA ASN A 761 -38.33 27.48 -19.09
C ASN A 761 -38.36 27.41 -17.55
N ASP A 762 -38.21 28.58 -16.90
CA ASP A 762 -38.20 28.77 -15.44
C ASP A 762 -37.06 28.09 -14.66
N LYS A 763 -36.09 27.48 -15.35
CA LYS A 763 -34.90 26.88 -14.73
C LYS A 763 -33.66 27.73 -14.98
N SER A 764 -32.92 28.01 -13.91
CA SER A 764 -31.58 28.61 -13.99
C SER A 764 -30.52 27.58 -14.41
N ILE A 765 -29.31 28.05 -14.71
CA ILE A 765 -28.20 27.15 -15.04
C ILE A 765 -27.85 26.20 -13.87
N TYR A 766 -28.00 26.67 -12.63
CA TYR A 766 -27.80 25.86 -11.43
C TYR A 766 -28.88 24.78 -11.29
N ASP A 767 -30.14 25.14 -11.52
CA ASP A 767 -31.25 24.18 -11.41
C ASP A 767 -31.07 23.01 -12.38
N VAL A 768 -30.55 23.27 -13.58
CA VAL A 768 -30.23 22.22 -14.56
C VAL A 768 -29.03 21.38 -14.14
N LEU A 769 -28.01 21.98 -13.53
CA LEU A 769 -26.88 21.23 -12.99
C LEU A 769 -27.28 20.32 -11.82
N GLU A 770 -28.31 20.70 -11.05
CA GLU A 770 -28.87 19.88 -9.97
C GLU A 770 -29.83 18.79 -10.46
N MET A 771 -30.27 18.83 -11.72
CA MET A 771 -31.07 17.75 -12.30
C MET A 771 -30.25 16.46 -12.43
N THR A 772 -30.91 15.34 -12.18
CA THR A 772 -30.38 14.03 -12.57
C THR A 772 -30.32 13.88 -14.09
N VAL A 773 -29.47 12.99 -14.60
CA VAL A 773 -29.38 12.70 -16.04
C VAL A 773 -30.76 12.34 -16.62
N ASN A 774 -31.53 11.51 -15.94
CA ASN A 774 -32.89 11.14 -16.37
C ASN A 774 -33.81 12.37 -16.48
N GLN A 775 -33.82 13.23 -15.47
CA GLN A 775 -34.62 14.47 -15.47
C GLN A 775 -34.18 15.43 -16.58
N ALA A 776 -32.88 15.56 -16.80
CA ALA A 776 -32.36 16.42 -17.85
C ALA A 776 -32.76 15.90 -19.23
N ILE A 777 -32.71 14.58 -19.46
CA ILE A 777 -33.16 13.96 -20.71
C ILE A 777 -34.65 14.25 -20.94
N GLU A 778 -35.50 14.02 -19.94
CA GLU A 778 -36.94 14.32 -20.00
C GLU A 778 -37.19 15.81 -20.32
N PHE A 779 -36.57 16.71 -19.56
CA PHE A 779 -36.69 18.17 -19.71
C PHE A 779 -36.24 18.65 -21.09
N PHE A 780 -35.06 18.23 -21.56
CA PHE A 780 -34.55 18.65 -22.86
C PHE A 780 -35.32 18.01 -24.02
N ASN A 781 -35.88 16.82 -23.84
CA ASN A 781 -36.71 16.18 -24.85
C ASN A 781 -38.07 16.88 -24.99
N GLU A 782 -38.72 17.21 -23.87
CA GLU A 782 -39.98 17.99 -23.83
C GLU A 782 -39.84 19.35 -24.54
N HIS A 783 -38.68 19.99 -24.40
CA HIS A 783 -38.38 21.29 -25.00
C HIS A 783 -37.62 21.23 -26.33
N GLY A 784 -37.60 20.06 -27.00
CA GLY A 784 -37.11 19.91 -28.37
C GLY A 784 -35.58 20.01 -28.57
N GLN A 785 -34.78 19.93 -27.51
CA GLN A 785 -33.32 20.06 -27.54
C GLN A 785 -32.60 18.73 -27.84
N LYS A 786 -32.84 18.17 -29.03
CA LYS A 786 -32.35 16.84 -29.44
C LYS A 786 -30.83 16.67 -29.38
N LYS A 787 -30.06 17.74 -29.62
CA LYS A 787 -28.58 17.69 -29.57
C LYS A 787 -28.06 17.41 -28.17
N ILE A 788 -28.67 18.02 -27.15
CA ILE A 788 -28.30 17.81 -25.74
C ILE A 788 -28.70 16.39 -25.33
N VAL A 789 -29.93 15.97 -25.66
CA VAL A 789 -30.42 14.62 -25.36
C VAL A 789 -29.52 13.54 -25.95
N LYS A 790 -29.10 13.67 -27.22
CA LYS A 790 -28.18 12.71 -27.86
C LYS A 790 -26.84 12.57 -27.12
N LYS A 791 -26.33 13.66 -26.53
CA LYS A 791 -25.09 13.64 -25.73
C LYS A 791 -25.30 13.05 -24.32
N LEU A 792 -26.50 13.20 -23.74
CA LEU A 792 -26.82 12.69 -22.41
C LEU A 792 -27.23 11.21 -22.38
N LEU A 793 -27.85 10.70 -23.45
CA LEU A 793 -28.35 9.33 -23.54
C LEU A 793 -27.30 8.26 -23.15
N PRO A 794 -26.03 8.34 -23.61
CA PRO A 794 -25.02 7.36 -23.23
C PRO A 794 -24.79 7.24 -21.73
N LEU A 795 -24.97 8.32 -20.94
CA LEU A 795 -24.88 8.25 -19.48
C LEU A 795 -26.02 7.42 -18.89
N GLN A 796 -27.22 7.52 -19.45
CA GLN A 796 -28.36 6.70 -19.04
C GLN A 796 -28.15 5.23 -19.40
N ASP A 797 -27.64 4.96 -20.61
CA ASP A 797 -27.42 3.60 -21.12
C ASP A 797 -26.40 2.82 -20.28
N VAL A 798 -25.36 3.48 -19.76
CA VAL A 798 -24.38 2.87 -18.83
C VAL A 798 -24.88 2.78 -17.39
N GLY A 799 -26.14 3.12 -17.12
CA GLY A 799 -26.77 3.01 -15.80
C GLY A 799 -26.55 4.22 -14.87
N LEU A 800 -26.01 5.34 -15.37
CA LEU A 800 -25.77 6.56 -14.58
C LEU A 800 -26.93 7.57 -14.63
N GLY A 801 -28.15 7.11 -14.90
CA GLY A 801 -29.33 7.98 -14.99
C GLY A 801 -29.63 8.79 -13.71
N TYR A 802 -29.15 8.34 -12.56
CA TYR A 802 -29.44 8.92 -11.25
C TYR A 802 -28.47 10.03 -10.80
N ILE A 803 -27.29 10.14 -11.41
CA ILE A 803 -26.30 11.15 -10.99
C ILE A 803 -26.76 12.54 -11.43
N LYS A 804 -26.38 13.56 -10.66
CA LYS A 804 -26.65 14.95 -11.04
C LYS A 804 -25.67 15.40 -12.12
N LEU A 805 -26.11 16.24 -13.06
CA LEU A 805 -25.25 16.74 -14.14
C LEU A 805 -24.01 17.48 -13.60
N GLY A 806 -24.20 18.31 -12.57
CA GLY A 806 -23.18 19.12 -11.93
C GLY A 806 -22.43 18.46 -10.77
N GLN A 807 -22.69 17.17 -10.49
CA GLN A 807 -22.04 16.44 -9.39
C GLN A 807 -20.52 16.41 -9.59
N ALA A 808 -19.75 16.72 -8.55
CA ALA A 808 -18.30 16.73 -8.63
C ALA A 808 -17.76 15.32 -8.87
N SER A 809 -16.77 15.17 -9.76
CA SER A 809 -16.15 13.86 -10.06
C SER A 809 -15.45 13.24 -8.85
N SER A 810 -15.05 14.05 -7.87
CA SER A 810 -14.46 13.59 -6.60
C SER A 810 -15.47 12.95 -5.64
N THR A 811 -16.76 13.21 -5.82
CA THR A 811 -17.83 12.57 -5.02
C THR A 811 -18.47 11.39 -5.73
N LEU A 812 -18.06 11.11 -6.97
CA LEU A 812 -18.43 9.88 -7.67
C LEU A 812 -17.53 8.74 -7.19
N SER A 813 -18.12 7.56 -7.02
CA SER A 813 -17.39 6.31 -6.80
C SER A 813 -16.46 5.99 -7.98
N GLY A 814 -15.49 5.10 -7.74
CA GLY A 814 -14.57 4.64 -8.79
C GLY A 814 -15.30 4.03 -10.00
N GLY A 815 -16.27 3.15 -9.75
CA GLY A 815 -17.10 2.55 -10.79
C GLY A 815 -18.03 3.54 -11.50
N GLU A 816 -18.51 4.59 -10.84
CA GLU A 816 -19.25 5.68 -11.52
C GLU A 816 -18.34 6.47 -12.46
N ASN A 817 -17.13 6.85 -12.02
CA ASN A 817 -16.16 7.54 -12.86
C ASN A 817 -15.79 6.72 -14.11
N GLN A 818 -15.61 5.41 -13.94
CA GLN A 818 -15.33 4.50 -15.06
C GLN A 818 -16.49 4.43 -16.06
N ARG A 819 -17.74 4.36 -15.58
CA ARG A 819 -18.94 4.37 -16.43
C ARG A 819 -19.14 5.69 -17.18
N VAL A 820 -18.76 6.83 -16.60
CA VAL A 820 -18.77 8.11 -17.34
C VAL A 820 -17.78 8.09 -18.51
N LYS A 821 -16.60 7.48 -18.32
CA LYS A 821 -15.62 7.27 -19.41
C LYS A 821 -16.20 6.37 -20.50
N LEU A 822 -16.84 5.27 -20.12
CA LEU A 822 -17.54 4.37 -21.05
C LEU A 822 -18.61 5.11 -21.87
N ALA A 823 -19.44 5.92 -21.22
CA ALA A 823 -20.46 6.73 -21.88
C ALA A 823 -19.88 7.71 -22.91
N PHE A 824 -18.71 8.30 -22.62
CA PHE A 824 -18.01 9.18 -23.56
C PHE A 824 -17.63 8.44 -24.84
N TYR A 825 -17.06 7.23 -24.77
CA TYR A 825 -16.71 6.45 -25.96
C TYR A 825 -17.94 5.97 -26.72
N LEU A 826 -19.02 5.59 -26.02
CA LEU A 826 -20.30 5.26 -26.66
C LEU A 826 -20.94 6.45 -27.38
N SER A 827 -20.65 7.68 -26.94
CA SER A 827 -21.15 8.92 -27.58
C SER A 827 -20.45 9.27 -28.89
N GLN A 828 -19.28 8.70 -29.18
CA GLN A 828 -18.52 9.01 -30.39
C GLN A 828 -19.18 8.39 -31.63
N GLU A 829 -19.28 9.18 -32.71
CA GLU A 829 -19.93 8.75 -33.96
C GLU A 829 -18.99 7.95 -34.88
N LYS A 830 -17.67 8.18 -34.79
CA LYS A 830 -16.67 7.43 -35.55
C LYS A 830 -16.06 6.37 -34.64
N ALA A 831 -16.13 5.11 -35.06
CA ALA A 831 -15.49 4.01 -34.37
C ALA A 831 -14.13 3.74 -35.02
N ASP A 832 -13.06 4.18 -34.38
CA ASP A 832 -11.72 3.69 -34.67
C ASP A 832 -11.49 2.41 -33.86
N PRO A 833 -11.05 1.29 -34.48
CA PRO A 833 -10.77 0.06 -33.76
C PRO A 833 -9.84 0.31 -32.57
N THR A 834 -10.36 0.09 -31.37
CA THR A 834 -9.70 0.48 -30.12
C THR A 834 -9.72 -0.72 -29.18
N MET A 835 -8.60 -0.93 -28.48
CA MET A 835 -8.50 -1.90 -27.40
C MET A 835 -8.87 -1.21 -26.09
N PHE A 836 -10.02 -1.56 -25.52
CA PHE A 836 -10.43 -1.09 -24.19
C PHE A 836 -10.00 -2.06 -23.12
N ILE A 837 -9.36 -1.53 -22.08
CA ILE A 837 -8.93 -2.30 -20.92
C ILE A 837 -9.67 -1.74 -19.70
N PHE A 838 -10.48 -2.58 -19.05
CA PHE A 838 -11.22 -2.23 -17.84
C PHE A 838 -10.63 -2.93 -16.62
N ASP A 839 -10.39 -2.16 -15.56
CA ASP A 839 -9.93 -2.65 -14.26
C ASP A 839 -11.14 -2.75 -13.32
N GLU A 840 -11.53 -3.97 -12.95
CA GLU A 840 -12.64 -4.31 -12.05
C GLU A 840 -13.91 -3.45 -12.25
N PRO A 841 -14.58 -3.52 -13.41
CA PRO A 841 -15.69 -2.62 -13.70
C PRO A 841 -17.01 -2.93 -12.97
N THR A 842 -17.05 -4.03 -12.22
CA THR A 842 -18.19 -4.46 -11.40
C THR A 842 -18.17 -3.89 -9.98
N THR A 843 -17.08 -3.23 -9.57
CA THR A 843 -16.96 -2.52 -8.30
C THR A 843 -18.17 -1.60 -8.08
N GLY A 844 -18.88 -1.76 -6.96
CA GLY A 844 -20.05 -0.94 -6.64
C GLY A 844 -21.35 -1.30 -7.37
N LEU A 845 -21.38 -2.39 -8.14
CA LEU A 845 -22.55 -2.75 -8.95
C LEU A 845 -23.37 -3.87 -8.33
N HIS A 846 -24.67 -3.61 -8.22
CA HIS A 846 -25.65 -4.65 -7.96
C HIS A 846 -25.82 -5.57 -9.19
N PHE A 847 -26.26 -6.82 -9.00
CA PHE A 847 -26.49 -7.81 -10.06
C PHE A 847 -27.23 -7.25 -11.29
N HIS A 848 -28.29 -6.49 -11.04
CA HIS A 848 -29.08 -5.86 -12.10
C HIS A 848 -28.30 -4.80 -12.90
N ASP A 849 -27.36 -4.09 -12.27
CA ASP A 849 -26.54 -3.07 -12.94
C ASP A 849 -25.39 -3.72 -13.72
N ILE A 850 -24.87 -4.88 -13.28
CA ILE A 850 -23.91 -5.70 -14.04
C ILE A 850 -24.48 -6.07 -15.41
N ARG A 851 -25.77 -6.41 -15.48
CA ARG A 851 -26.44 -6.71 -16.76
C ARG A 851 -26.37 -5.52 -17.74
N LYS A 852 -26.65 -4.30 -17.27
CA LYS A 852 -26.57 -3.09 -18.11
C LYS A 852 -25.14 -2.79 -18.56
N LEU A 853 -24.17 -3.06 -17.69
CA LEU A 853 -22.76 -2.93 -18.03
C LEU A 853 -22.35 -3.91 -19.14
N LEU A 854 -22.79 -5.18 -19.06
CA LEU A 854 -22.56 -6.18 -20.10
C LEU A 854 -23.20 -5.75 -21.44
N ASP A 855 -24.42 -5.19 -21.41
CA ASP A 855 -25.07 -4.64 -22.61
C ASP A 855 -24.23 -3.50 -23.25
N ALA A 856 -23.60 -2.66 -22.42
CA ALA A 856 -22.72 -1.59 -22.88
C ALA A 856 -21.40 -2.12 -23.49
N PHE A 857 -20.81 -3.17 -22.90
CA PHE A 857 -19.65 -3.85 -23.48
C PHE A 857 -19.97 -4.49 -24.83
N ASP A 858 -21.12 -5.14 -24.93
CA ASP A 858 -21.62 -5.69 -26.19
C ASP A 858 -21.81 -4.62 -27.25
N ALA A 859 -22.31 -3.43 -26.87
CA ALA A 859 -22.45 -2.30 -27.77
C ALA A 859 -21.09 -1.80 -28.30
N LEU A 860 -20.04 -1.78 -27.47
CA LEU A 860 -18.68 -1.45 -27.92
C LEU A 860 -18.11 -2.51 -28.86
N ILE A 861 -18.24 -3.80 -28.53
CA ILE A 861 -17.72 -4.88 -29.37
C ILE A 861 -18.39 -4.87 -30.75
N ARG A 862 -19.70 -4.63 -30.82
CA ARG A 862 -20.45 -4.50 -32.08
C ARG A 862 -19.97 -3.35 -32.97
N ARG A 863 -19.33 -2.33 -32.41
CA ARG A 863 -18.71 -1.22 -33.17
C ARG A 863 -17.30 -1.55 -33.68
N GLY A 864 -16.80 -2.77 -33.43
CA GLY A 864 -15.48 -3.22 -33.89
C GLY A 864 -14.36 -3.02 -32.87
N HIS A 865 -14.69 -2.70 -31.62
CA HIS A 865 -13.70 -2.59 -30.55
C HIS A 865 -13.38 -3.96 -29.92
N SER A 866 -12.24 -4.04 -29.23
CA SER A 866 -11.84 -5.22 -28.44
C SER A 866 -11.84 -4.87 -26.96
N ILE A 867 -12.23 -5.80 -26.09
CA ILE A 867 -12.35 -5.54 -24.65
C ILE A 867 -11.53 -6.56 -23.86
N VAL A 868 -10.67 -6.06 -22.97
CA VAL A 868 -9.99 -6.83 -21.93
C VAL A 868 -10.47 -6.34 -20.58
N ILE A 869 -10.92 -7.24 -19.72
CA ILE A 869 -11.45 -6.92 -18.39
C ILE A 869 -10.63 -7.66 -17.35
N ILE A 870 -10.11 -6.97 -16.34
CA ILE A 870 -9.58 -7.61 -15.14
C ILE A 870 -10.76 -7.83 -14.21
N GLU A 871 -11.08 -9.09 -13.89
CA GLU A 871 -12.23 -9.36 -13.03
C GLU A 871 -12.18 -10.65 -12.18
N HIS A 872 -12.97 -10.61 -11.12
CA HIS A 872 -13.26 -11.63 -10.13
C HIS A 872 -14.75 -12.02 -10.07
N ASN A 873 -15.70 -11.18 -10.52
CA ASN A 873 -17.12 -11.52 -10.47
C ASN A 873 -17.47 -12.62 -11.48
N MET A 874 -18.06 -13.71 -10.97
CA MET A 874 -18.41 -14.88 -11.77
C MET A 874 -19.48 -14.61 -12.82
N ASP A 875 -20.37 -13.62 -12.62
CA ASP A 875 -21.37 -13.26 -13.63
C ASP A 875 -20.77 -12.59 -14.87
N VAL A 876 -19.66 -11.86 -14.72
CA VAL A 876 -18.92 -11.32 -15.86
C VAL A 876 -18.06 -12.40 -16.51
N ILE A 877 -17.37 -13.21 -15.69
CA ILE A 877 -16.48 -14.29 -16.18
C ILE A 877 -17.29 -15.32 -17.00
N LYS A 878 -18.47 -15.74 -16.53
CA LYS A 878 -19.32 -16.69 -17.28
C LYS A 878 -19.81 -16.14 -18.63
N CYS A 879 -19.92 -14.82 -18.75
CA CYS A 879 -20.33 -14.15 -19.99
C CYS A 879 -19.17 -13.90 -20.97
N ALA A 880 -17.92 -14.09 -20.53
CA ALA A 880 -16.71 -13.86 -21.34
C ALA A 880 -16.62 -14.76 -22.56
N ASP A 881 -16.09 -14.25 -23.68
CA ASP A 881 -15.80 -15.10 -24.83
C ASP A 881 -14.50 -15.89 -24.63
N TYR A 882 -13.54 -15.30 -23.91
CA TYR A 882 -12.24 -15.88 -23.60
C TYR A 882 -11.80 -15.49 -22.20
N VAL A 883 -11.19 -16.43 -21.47
CA VAL A 883 -10.73 -16.24 -20.09
C VAL A 883 -9.26 -16.60 -20.00
N ILE A 884 -8.50 -15.78 -19.26
CA ILE A 884 -7.10 -16.01 -18.92
C ILE A 884 -7.00 -16.04 -17.40
N ASP A 885 -6.74 -17.21 -16.83
CA ASP A 885 -6.66 -17.41 -15.38
C ASP A 885 -5.19 -17.42 -14.90
N LEU A 886 -4.86 -16.49 -13.99
CA LEU A 886 -3.53 -16.37 -13.38
C LEU A 886 -3.50 -16.94 -11.96
N GLY A 887 -2.41 -17.64 -11.63
CA GLY A 887 -2.24 -18.24 -10.31
C GLY A 887 -1.05 -19.22 -10.28
N PRO A 888 -1.15 -20.35 -9.55
CA PRO A 888 -2.33 -20.80 -8.78
C PRO A 888 -2.58 -19.95 -7.52
N GLU A 889 -1.54 -19.39 -6.92
CA GLU A 889 -1.64 -18.54 -5.72
C GLU A 889 -1.26 -17.07 -6.00
N GLY A 890 -1.26 -16.24 -4.96
CA GLY A 890 -0.73 -14.86 -5.00
C GLY A 890 0.75 -14.77 -4.60
N GLY A 891 1.39 -13.65 -4.91
CA GLY A 891 2.79 -13.40 -4.56
C GLY A 891 3.76 -14.33 -5.31
N ASP A 892 4.79 -14.83 -4.62
CA ASP A 892 5.84 -15.64 -5.24
C ASP A 892 5.38 -17.01 -5.77
N LYS A 893 4.31 -17.55 -5.20
CA LYS A 893 3.66 -18.79 -5.65
C LYS A 893 2.68 -18.57 -6.81
N GLY A 894 2.52 -17.32 -7.25
CA GLY A 894 1.69 -16.92 -8.38
C GLY A 894 2.50 -16.64 -9.66
N GLY A 895 1.92 -15.84 -10.54
CA GLY A 895 2.59 -15.33 -11.73
C GLY A 895 2.70 -16.32 -12.89
N ASN A 896 1.95 -17.42 -12.85
CA ASN A 896 1.81 -18.38 -13.94
C ASN A 896 0.38 -18.33 -14.53
N ILE A 897 0.25 -18.80 -15.76
CA ILE A 897 -1.05 -19.05 -16.39
C ILE A 897 -1.52 -20.43 -15.95
N VAL A 898 -2.69 -20.51 -15.30
CA VAL A 898 -3.28 -21.76 -14.81
C VAL A 898 -4.16 -22.39 -15.89
N ALA A 899 -5.00 -21.59 -16.53
CA ALA A 899 -5.88 -22.01 -17.61
C ALA A 899 -6.15 -20.86 -18.58
N VAL A 900 -6.36 -21.19 -19.86
CA VAL A 900 -6.83 -20.27 -20.89
C VAL A 900 -7.85 -20.97 -21.75
N GLY A 901 -8.85 -20.23 -22.23
CA GLY A 901 -9.89 -20.79 -23.10
C GLY A 901 -11.23 -20.10 -22.90
N THR A 902 -12.28 -20.76 -23.35
CA THR A 902 -13.66 -20.40 -22.99
C THR A 902 -13.93 -20.64 -21.50
N PRO A 903 -14.93 -19.96 -20.90
CA PRO A 903 -15.38 -20.26 -19.53
C PRO A 903 -15.60 -21.75 -19.25
N GLU A 904 -16.14 -22.51 -20.20
CA GLU A 904 -16.34 -23.96 -20.08
C GLU A 904 -15.02 -24.74 -20.02
N GLU A 905 -14.02 -24.35 -20.81
CA GLU A 905 -12.68 -24.97 -20.81
C GLU A 905 -11.94 -24.66 -19.51
N VAL A 906 -12.06 -23.44 -18.98
CA VAL A 906 -11.48 -23.06 -17.68
C VAL A 906 -12.17 -23.81 -16.54
N ALA A 907 -13.51 -23.98 -16.59
CA ALA A 907 -14.26 -24.75 -15.60
C ALA A 907 -13.90 -26.25 -15.58
N ALA A 908 -13.40 -26.79 -16.70
CA ALA A 908 -12.90 -28.17 -16.77
C ALA A 908 -11.53 -28.35 -16.10
N CYS A 909 -10.77 -27.26 -15.87
CA CYS A 909 -9.44 -27.32 -15.27
C CYS A 909 -9.52 -27.40 -13.74
N GLY A 910 -9.26 -28.59 -13.17
CA GLY A 910 -9.30 -28.80 -11.72
C GLY A 910 -8.27 -27.98 -10.91
N ALA A 911 -7.19 -27.53 -11.55
CA ALA A 911 -6.16 -26.69 -10.91
C ALA A 911 -6.56 -25.20 -10.83
N SER A 912 -7.57 -24.78 -11.60
CA SER A 912 -8.06 -23.39 -11.59
C SER A 912 -9.06 -23.20 -10.46
N TYR A 913 -8.75 -22.32 -9.50
CA TYR A 913 -9.74 -21.91 -8.49
C TYR A 913 -10.94 -21.24 -9.16
N THR A 914 -10.70 -20.36 -10.13
CA THR A 914 -11.77 -19.74 -10.93
C THR A 914 -12.66 -20.81 -11.57
N GLY A 915 -12.06 -21.84 -12.17
CA GLY A 915 -12.78 -22.94 -12.79
C GLY A 915 -13.71 -23.70 -11.83
N GLN A 916 -13.32 -23.86 -10.56
CA GLN A 916 -14.13 -24.52 -9.54
C GLN A 916 -15.44 -23.75 -9.26
N PHE A 917 -15.36 -22.44 -9.03
CA PHE A 917 -16.54 -21.59 -8.79
C PHE A 917 -17.37 -21.38 -10.06
N LEU A 918 -16.69 -21.28 -11.22
CA LEU A 918 -17.35 -21.08 -12.50
C LEU A 918 -18.19 -22.29 -12.90
N LYS A 919 -17.77 -23.51 -12.52
CA LYS A 919 -18.53 -24.74 -12.76
C LYS A 919 -19.92 -24.69 -12.11
N GLU A 920 -20.02 -24.18 -10.88
CA GLU A 920 -21.31 -24.04 -10.17
C GLU A 920 -22.27 -23.06 -10.86
N LYS A 921 -21.72 -22.02 -11.51
CA LYS A 921 -22.50 -21.00 -12.21
C LYS A 921 -22.86 -21.36 -13.66
N LEU A 922 -22.14 -22.29 -14.28
CA LEU A 922 -22.41 -22.78 -15.64
C LEU A 922 -23.39 -23.95 -15.69
N GLY A 923 -23.56 -24.68 -14.58
CA GLY A 923 -24.48 -25.84 -14.47
C GLY A 923 -23.75 -27.17 -14.55
#